data_AF-A0A3G2T0J8-F1
#
_entry.id   AF-A0A3G2T0J8-F1
#
_cell.length_a   1.000
_cell.length_b   1.000
_cell.length_c   1.000
_cell.angle_alpha   90.00
_cell.angle_beta   90.00
_cell.angle_gamma   90.00
#
_symmetry.space_group_name_H-M   'P 1'
#
loop_
_entity.id
_entity.type
_entity.pdbx_description
1 polymer ?
#
loop_
_entity_poly.entity_id
_entity_poly.type
_entity_poly.pdbx_seq_one_letter_code
_entity_poly.pdbx_strand_id
1 'polypeptide(L)'
;MGFKLKKKNTGDTAQKSGSNVFTKFKSKIDDFAKLFGESDKSKPFIQMAIVSIVIAIILLLVLFYTVPRNNDLTRSLGELKLLSQTLSRQATEATAFGSKESIDALVASQKKFKENLEVVKDIHPSSNQVEGVEKTWKQVSSDIDMITTHQKIINQLYDTNIAVADVIPGMQAEYNLMVDQMARDNMPSTQVVIAKNQVFIAERILRSIGSVLGGSDNTRASAEDFNADTETFGAYLNAQLTGNAELGVTRIDNPNLRESLESIKEDYNEIVQLASTSVLKNSDQIFKVRQASSNIFAESDNLLKGLDRLSVNTGVATILPALILILALGAFLFAVFKLLGLRSESDKVRVTRLQDEYDRNQNAILRLLDEIADLADGDLSSYATVSEDFTGAIADSINFAIDQLRDLVSRINETSQEVAQYTQNTQEITNQLAEASEHQAQEIAGASTAINEIAQSIDHVSANAAESAEVAQRSVQIATNGADVVNRSIEGMDTIREQIQETSKRIKRLGESSQEIGNIVSLINDIADQTNILALNAAIQASMAGEAGRGFAVVADEVQRLAERSASATKQIETLVKTIQTDTNEAVISMEQTTSEVVRGANLAKDAGVALDEIQTVSTNLAGLIGSISESAKLQSASAGHIANTMNVVQEITSQTTGATFDTARSVSELANMADALRQSVSDFKLPE
;
A
#
# COMPACT_ATOMS: atom_id res chain seq x y z
N MET A 1 -87.55 -47.91 -96.94
CA MET A 1 -88.72 -47.00 -96.92
C MET A 1 -88.68 -46.15 -95.65
N GLY A 2 -89.03 -44.87 -95.76
CA GLY A 2 -89.49 -43.94 -94.71
C GLY A 2 -88.87 -43.92 -93.29
N PHE A 3 -88.24 -42.78 -92.97
CA PHE A 3 -88.52 -41.90 -91.79
C PHE A 3 -88.39 -42.47 -90.35
N LYS A 4 -87.86 -41.74 -89.34
CA LYS A 4 -87.98 -40.29 -89.06
C LYS A 4 -86.82 -39.77 -88.18
N LEU A 5 -86.48 -38.49 -88.31
CA LEU A 5 -85.48 -37.77 -87.49
C LEU A 5 -86.10 -37.17 -86.21
N LYS A 6 -85.30 -37.02 -85.13
CA LYS A 6 -85.40 -35.84 -84.25
C LYS A 6 -84.06 -35.44 -83.60
N LYS A 7 -83.69 -34.19 -83.92
CA LYS A 7 -82.75 -33.24 -83.30
C LYS A 7 -82.43 -33.50 -81.81
N LYS A 8 -81.17 -33.41 -81.33
CA LYS A 8 -80.20 -32.27 -81.33
C LYS A 8 -80.56 -31.19 -80.30
N ASN A 9 -79.79 -31.07 -79.20
CA ASN A 9 -78.86 -29.95 -78.98
C ASN A 9 -77.92 -30.14 -77.77
N THR A 10 -76.83 -29.36 -77.77
CA THR A 10 -75.71 -29.31 -76.81
C THR A 10 -75.66 -27.97 -76.07
N GLY A 11 -74.86 -27.92 -74.98
CA GLY A 11 -74.57 -26.74 -74.14
C GLY A 11 -75.43 -26.74 -72.85
N ASP A 12 -74.92 -26.50 -71.64
CA ASP A 12 -73.56 -26.18 -71.15
C ASP A 12 -73.44 -26.68 -69.67
N THR A 13 -72.44 -26.44 -68.80
CA THR A 13 -71.35 -25.43 -68.74
C THR A 13 -70.13 -25.99 -67.99
N ALA A 14 -68.94 -25.40 -68.16
CA ALA A 14 -67.74 -25.76 -67.37
C ALA A 14 -67.78 -25.21 -65.92
N GLN A 15 -67.83 -26.09 -64.92
CA GLN A 15 -67.46 -25.77 -63.54
C GLN A 15 -67.10 -27.04 -62.75
N LYS A 16 -66.27 -26.88 -61.69
CA LYS A 16 -65.87 -27.92 -60.68
C LYS A 16 -64.74 -28.90 -61.04
N SER A 17 -63.50 -28.39 -61.20
CA SER A 17 -62.30 -29.23 -60.97
C SER A 17 -61.96 -29.37 -59.47
N GLY A 18 -62.35 -28.38 -58.64
CA GLY A 18 -62.12 -28.42 -57.18
C GLY A 18 -63.00 -29.39 -56.38
N SER A 19 -64.12 -29.89 -56.94
CA SER A 19 -65.01 -30.77 -56.16
C SER A 19 -64.51 -32.21 -56.02
N ASN A 20 -63.58 -32.66 -56.87
CA ASN A 20 -63.23 -34.08 -56.97
C ASN A 20 -62.43 -34.62 -55.76
N VAL A 21 -61.71 -33.77 -55.04
CA VAL A 21 -61.04 -34.15 -53.78
C VAL A 21 -62.05 -34.18 -52.64
N PHE A 22 -62.87 -33.15 -52.51
CA PHE A 22 -63.89 -33.07 -51.45
C PHE A 22 -64.99 -34.15 -51.59
N THR A 23 -65.40 -34.53 -52.81
CA THR A 23 -66.35 -35.65 -53.00
C THR A 23 -65.70 -36.99 -52.73
N LYS A 24 -64.45 -37.23 -53.13
CA LYS A 24 -63.71 -38.46 -52.74
C LYS A 24 -63.47 -38.56 -51.24
N PHE A 25 -63.17 -37.43 -50.57
CA PHE A 25 -63.00 -37.38 -49.12
C PHE A 25 -64.32 -37.61 -48.38
N LYS A 26 -65.41 -36.98 -48.84
CA LYS A 26 -66.76 -37.20 -48.29
C LYS A 26 -67.25 -38.64 -48.52
N SER A 27 -66.99 -39.22 -49.69
CA SER A 27 -67.24 -40.65 -49.97
C SER A 27 -66.44 -41.57 -49.05
N LYS A 28 -65.15 -41.31 -48.83
CA LYS A 28 -64.36 -42.09 -47.86
C LYS A 28 -64.86 -41.91 -46.42
N ILE A 29 -65.32 -40.73 -46.03
CA ILE A 29 -65.98 -40.52 -44.72
C ILE A 29 -67.31 -41.28 -44.66
N ASP A 30 -68.12 -41.29 -45.72
CA ASP A 30 -69.38 -42.05 -45.76
C ASP A 30 -69.12 -43.58 -45.69
N ASP A 31 -68.07 -44.08 -46.33
CA ASP A 31 -67.66 -45.49 -46.26
C ASP A 31 -67.02 -45.85 -44.90
N PHE A 32 -66.25 -44.95 -44.29
CA PHE A 32 -65.71 -45.13 -42.94
C PHE A 32 -66.80 -44.97 -41.87
N ALA A 33 -67.85 -44.17 -42.10
CA ALA A 33 -68.99 -44.00 -41.22
C ALA A 33 -69.85 -45.28 -41.11
N LYS A 34 -69.95 -46.06 -42.20
CA LYS A 34 -70.60 -47.39 -42.20
C LYS A 34 -69.90 -48.41 -41.29
N LEU A 35 -68.61 -48.21 -41.03
CA LEU A 35 -67.80 -49.05 -40.13
C LEU A 35 -68.13 -48.85 -38.63
N PHE A 36 -69.00 -47.89 -38.30
CA PHE A 36 -69.44 -47.54 -36.94
C PHE A 36 -70.99 -47.40 -36.84
N GLY A 37 -71.75 -48.18 -37.63
CA GLY A 37 -73.22 -48.27 -37.52
C GLY A 37 -74.00 -47.30 -38.43
N GLU A 38 -75.11 -46.75 -37.93
CA GLU A 38 -75.97 -45.83 -38.69
C GLU A 38 -75.20 -44.58 -39.15
N SER A 39 -75.00 -44.49 -40.47
CA SER A 39 -74.13 -43.52 -41.12
C SER A 39 -74.41 -42.07 -40.71
N ASP A 40 -75.67 -41.68 -40.50
CA ASP A 40 -76.03 -40.30 -40.16
C ASP A 40 -75.77 -39.93 -38.68
N LYS A 41 -75.58 -40.90 -37.79
CA LYS A 41 -75.19 -40.66 -36.39
C LYS A 41 -73.67 -40.63 -36.19
N SER A 42 -72.89 -41.37 -36.98
CA SER A 42 -71.43 -41.46 -36.82
C SER A 42 -70.65 -40.34 -37.52
N LYS A 43 -71.15 -39.80 -38.65
CA LYS A 43 -70.52 -38.69 -39.41
C LYS A 43 -70.06 -37.47 -38.58
N PRO A 44 -70.89 -36.85 -37.71
CA PRO A 44 -70.47 -35.64 -36.98
C PRO A 44 -69.30 -35.93 -36.03
N PHE A 45 -69.25 -37.10 -35.40
CA PHE A 45 -68.15 -37.48 -34.50
C PHE A 45 -66.87 -37.83 -35.27
N ILE A 46 -66.96 -38.43 -36.47
CA ILE A 46 -65.79 -38.65 -37.34
C ILE A 46 -65.18 -37.31 -37.77
N GLN A 47 -66.02 -36.34 -38.15
CA GLN A 47 -65.56 -35.00 -38.52
C GLN A 47 -64.92 -34.27 -37.32
N MET A 48 -65.53 -34.37 -36.13
CA MET A 48 -64.98 -33.82 -34.90
C MET A 48 -63.60 -34.43 -34.57
N ALA A 49 -63.47 -35.76 -34.59
CA ALA A 49 -62.20 -36.45 -34.32
C ALA A 49 -61.09 -36.04 -35.31
N ILE A 50 -61.40 -35.98 -36.62
CA ILE A 50 -60.44 -35.57 -37.65
C ILE A 50 -60.00 -34.11 -37.45
N VAL A 51 -60.92 -33.20 -37.12
CA VAL A 51 -60.58 -31.79 -36.86
C VAL A 51 -59.72 -31.66 -35.59
N SER A 52 -60.11 -32.33 -34.50
CA SER A 52 -59.36 -32.29 -33.23
C SER A 52 -57.95 -32.85 -33.35
N ILE A 53 -57.74 -33.96 -34.06
CA ILE A 53 -56.38 -34.53 -34.23
C ILE A 53 -55.50 -33.67 -35.14
N VAL A 54 -56.06 -33.02 -36.17
CA VAL A 54 -55.32 -32.07 -37.00
C VAL A 54 -54.92 -30.84 -36.19
N ILE A 55 -55.81 -30.29 -35.37
CA ILE A 55 -55.49 -29.19 -34.44
C ILE A 55 -54.40 -29.62 -33.44
N ALA A 56 -54.52 -30.81 -32.85
CA ALA A 56 -53.52 -31.33 -31.91
C ALA A 56 -52.14 -31.51 -32.56
N ILE A 57 -52.06 -32.07 -33.77
CA ILE A 57 -50.79 -32.22 -34.52
C ILE A 57 -50.18 -30.85 -34.85
N ILE A 58 -50.99 -29.88 -35.28
CA ILE A 58 -50.52 -28.51 -35.55
C ILE A 58 -49.98 -27.85 -34.27
N LEU A 59 -50.70 -27.94 -33.15
CA LEU A 59 -50.27 -27.38 -31.87
C LEU A 59 -49.04 -28.08 -31.30
N LEU A 60 -48.91 -29.39 -31.48
CA LEU A 60 -47.73 -30.17 -31.08
C LEU A 60 -46.51 -29.78 -31.91
N LEU A 61 -46.65 -29.60 -33.23
CA LEU A 61 -45.59 -29.07 -34.10
C LEU A 61 -45.20 -27.63 -33.72
N VAL A 62 -46.17 -26.77 -33.38
CA VAL A 62 -45.91 -25.40 -32.89
C VAL A 62 -45.13 -25.45 -31.58
N LEU A 63 -45.55 -26.25 -30.59
CA LEU A 63 -44.86 -26.37 -29.30
C LEU A 63 -43.46 -27.00 -29.43
N PHE A 64 -43.30 -28.02 -30.29
CA PHE A 64 -42.00 -28.62 -30.57
C PHE A 64 -41.01 -27.64 -31.22
N TYR A 65 -41.53 -26.62 -31.92
CA TYR A 65 -40.72 -25.54 -32.50
C TYR A 65 -40.49 -24.36 -31.53
N THR A 66 -41.48 -23.97 -30.73
CA THR A 66 -41.38 -22.78 -29.86
C THR A 66 -40.73 -23.04 -28.51
N VAL A 67 -40.89 -24.23 -27.92
CA VAL A 67 -40.35 -24.52 -26.58
C VAL A 67 -38.81 -24.56 -26.56
N PRO A 68 -38.10 -25.29 -27.47
CA PRO A 68 -36.65 -25.26 -27.49
C PRO A 68 -36.11 -23.84 -27.74
N ARG A 69 -36.72 -23.13 -28.70
CA ARG A 69 -36.33 -21.77 -29.09
C ARG A 69 -36.47 -20.75 -27.95
N ASN A 70 -37.53 -20.85 -27.13
CA ASN A 70 -37.66 -20.00 -25.93
C ASN A 70 -36.67 -20.38 -24.81
N ASN A 71 -36.32 -21.65 -24.67
CA ASN A 71 -35.30 -22.07 -23.70
C ASN A 71 -33.91 -21.56 -24.09
N ASP A 72 -33.53 -21.72 -25.36
CA ASP A 72 -32.27 -21.20 -25.91
C ASP A 72 -32.19 -19.68 -25.78
N LEU A 73 -33.28 -18.96 -26.08
CA LEU A 73 -33.38 -17.51 -25.85
C LEU A 73 -33.15 -17.13 -24.37
N THR A 74 -33.81 -17.82 -23.44
CA THR A 74 -33.74 -17.52 -22.01
C THR A 74 -32.33 -17.76 -21.48
N ARG A 75 -31.69 -18.86 -21.92
CA ARG A 75 -30.29 -19.16 -21.61
C ARG A 75 -29.34 -18.11 -22.19
N SER A 76 -29.43 -17.82 -23.48
CA SER A 76 -28.57 -16.83 -24.13
C SER A 76 -28.72 -15.44 -23.53
N LEU A 77 -29.94 -15.02 -23.15
CA LEU A 77 -30.16 -13.74 -22.48
C LEU A 77 -29.52 -13.71 -21.07
N GLY A 78 -29.57 -14.84 -20.33
CA GLY A 78 -28.87 -14.98 -19.05
C GLY A 78 -27.35 -14.92 -19.20
N GLU A 79 -26.79 -15.66 -20.15
CA GLU A 79 -25.36 -15.63 -20.47
C GLU A 79 -24.91 -14.21 -20.92
N LEU A 80 -25.70 -13.50 -21.74
CA LEU A 80 -25.39 -12.13 -22.16
C LEU A 80 -25.34 -11.13 -21.00
N LYS A 81 -26.24 -11.23 -20.01
CA LYS A 81 -26.23 -10.36 -18.82
C LYS A 81 -25.00 -10.60 -17.93
N LEU A 82 -24.63 -11.87 -17.74
CA LEU A 82 -23.39 -12.22 -17.04
C LEU A 82 -22.16 -11.73 -17.80
N LEU A 83 -22.14 -11.89 -19.13
CA LEU A 83 -21.06 -11.43 -19.99
C LEU A 83 -20.94 -9.90 -20.01
N SER A 84 -22.03 -9.13 -20.03
CA SER A 84 -21.94 -7.66 -19.99
C SER A 84 -21.20 -7.17 -18.74
N GLN A 85 -21.52 -7.72 -17.56
CA GLN A 85 -20.85 -7.34 -16.31
C GLN A 85 -19.39 -7.85 -16.25
N THR A 86 -19.13 -9.07 -16.70
CA THR A 86 -17.78 -9.66 -16.62
C THR A 86 -16.80 -9.06 -17.62
N LEU A 87 -17.26 -8.61 -18.80
CA LEU A 87 -16.44 -7.88 -19.78
C LEU A 87 -15.86 -6.58 -19.21
N SER A 88 -16.64 -5.83 -18.43
CA SER A 88 -16.18 -4.61 -17.74
C SER A 88 -15.00 -4.89 -16.79
N ARG A 89 -15.13 -5.93 -15.95
CA ARG A 89 -14.06 -6.37 -15.06
C ARG A 89 -12.84 -6.85 -15.83
N GLN A 90 -13.03 -7.70 -16.85
CA GLN A 90 -11.95 -8.27 -17.66
C GLN A 90 -11.20 -7.21 -18.48
N ALA A 91 -11.88 -6.17 -18.98
CA ALA A 91 -11.22 -5.06 -19.68
C ALA A 91 -10.34 -4.24 -18.72
N THR A 92 -10.83 -4.00 -17.50
CA THR A 92 -10.08 -3.30 -16.44
C THR A 92 -8.84 -4.11 -16.04
N GLU A 93 -8.99 -5.41 -15.81
CA GLU A 93 -7.92 -6.35 -15.47
C GLU A 93 -6.88 -6.46 -16.60
N ALA A 94 -7.32 -6.63 -17.84
CA ALA A 94 -6.47 -6.73 -19.03
C ALA A 94 -5.67 -5.45 -19.29
N THR A 95 -6.24 -4.26 -19.03
CA THR A 95 -5.49 -3.00 -19.17
C THR A 95 -4.59 -2.69 -17.97
N ALA A 96 -4.90 -3.18 -16.77
CA ALA A 96 -4.08 -2.96 -15.57
C ALA A 96 -2.83 -3.85 -15.52
N PHE A 97 -2.95 -5.14 -15.86
CA PHE A 97 -1.88 -6.13 -15.69
C PHE A 97 -1.24 -6.60 -17.01
N GLY A 98 -1.91 -6.42 -18.15
CA GLY A 98 -1.41 -6.91 -19.45
C GLY A 98 -1.20 -8.43 -19.52
N SER A 99 -1.68 -9.22 -18.55
CA SER A 99 -1.42 -10.65 -18.53
C SER A 99 -2.02 -11.32 -19.76
N LYS A 100 -1.32 -12.30 -20.34
CA LYS A 100 -1.83 -13.01 -21.51
C LYS A 100 -3.19 -13.67 -21.22
N GLU A 101 -3.35 -14.20 -20.02
CA GLU A 101 -4.57 -14.88 -19.57
C GLU A 101 -5.77 -13.93 -19.45
N SER A 102 -5.58 -12.68 -19.00
CA SER A 102 -6.68 -11.70 -18.93
C SER A 102 -7.15 -11.25 -20.32
N ILE A 103 -6.22 -11.08 -21.27
CA ILE A 103 -6.55 -10.78 -22.68
C ILE A 103 -7.24 -11.98 -23.34
N ASP A 104 -6.71 -13.20 -23.19
CA ASP A 104 -7.31 -14.42 -23.73
C ASP A 104 -8.73 -14.65 -23.16
N ALA A 105 -8.94 -14.34 -21.86
CA ALA A 105 -10.25 -14.37 -21.22
C ALA A 105 -11.22 -13.30 -21.76
N LEU A 106 -10.75 -12.07 -21.98
CA LEU A 106 -11.55 -10.98 -22.56
C LEU A 106 -12.01 -11.32 -23.99
N VAL A 107 -11.12 -11.85 -24.83
CA VAL A 107 -11.43 -12.29 -26.20
C VAL A 107 -12.40 -13.49 -26.20
N ALA A 108 -12.23 -14.43 -25.26
CA ALA A 108 -13.16 -15.54 -25.10
C ALA A 108 -14.57 -15.07 -24.71
N SER A 109 -14.68 -14.11 -23.79
CA SER A 109 -15.96 -13.49 -23.42
C SER A 109 -16.57 -12.69 -24.58
N GLN A 110 -15.76 -11.94 -25.33
CA GLN A 110 -16.20 -11.19 -26.51
C GLN A 110 -16.81 -12.12 -27.57
N LYS A 111 -16.15 -13.25 -27.84
CA LYS A 111 -16.64 -14.29 -28.75
C LYS A 111 -17.96 -14.89 -28.27
N LYS A 112 -18.05 -15.29 -27.00
CA LYS A 112 -19.29 -15.85 -26.40
C LYS A 112 -20.46 -14.86 -26.42
N PHE A 113 -20.18 -13.56 -26.20
CA PHE A 113 -21.21 -12.53 -26.27
C PHE A 113 -21.76 -12.43 -27.70
N LYS A 114 -20.89 -12.39 -28.72
CA LYS A 114 -21.29 -12.38 -30.13
C LYS A 114 -22.11 -13.61 -30.52
N GLU A 115 -21.69 -14.80 -30.09
CA GLU A 115 -22.41 -16.06 -30.35
C GLU A 115 -23.82 -16.05 -29.76
N ASN A 116 -23.95 -15.69 -28.47
CA ASN A 116 -25.26 -15.59 -27.81
C ASN A 116 -26.13 -14.44 -28.37
N LEU A 117 -25.55 -13.33 -28.83
CA LEU A 117 -26.30 -12.23 -29.44
C LEU A 117 -26.92 -12.63 -30.79
N GLU A 118 -26.21 -13.42 -31.60
CA GLU A 118 -26.78 -13.94 -32.86
C GLU A 118 -27.93 -14.93 -32.61
N VAL A 119 -27.89 -15.73 -31.53
CA VAL A 119 -29.05 -16.54 -31.09
C VAL A 119 -30.25 -15.66 -30.75
N VAL A 120 -30.05 -14.57 -29.99
CA VAL A 120 -31.12 -13.61 -29.69
C VAL A 120 -31.68 -12.97 -30.96
N LYS A 121 -30.83 -12.62 -31.93
CA LYS A 121 -31.21 -11.99 -33.21
C LYS A 121 -32.01 -12.91 -34.13
N ASP A 122 -31.66 -14.21 -34.22
CA ASP A 122 -32.45 -15.18 -35.00
C ASP A 122 -33.88 -15.29 -34.46
N ILE A 123 -34.04 -15.21 -33.14
CA ILE A 123 -35.32 -15.39 -32.46
C ILE A 123 -36.15 -14.09 -32.42
N HIS A 124 -35.50 -12.93 -32.33
CA HIS A 124 -36.12 -11.60 -32.38
C HIS A 124 -35.64 -10.76 -33.58
N PRO A 125 -35.89 -11.18 -34.83
CA PRO A 125 -35.52 -10.40 -36.00
C PRO A 125 -36.34 -9.10 -36.03
N SER A 126 -35.63 -7.96 -36.06
CA SER A 126 -36.19 -6.61 -36.24
C SER A 126 -37.00 -6.05 -35.07
N SER A 127 -36.51 -6.15 -33.83
CA SER A 127 -36.99 -5.31 -32.72
C SER A 127 -36.05 -4.11 -32.48
N ASN A 128 -36.62 -2.91 -32.27
CA ASN A 128 -35.85 -1.70 -31.95
C ASN A 128 -34.98 -1.85 -30.67
N GLN A 129 -35.31 -2.82 -29.81
CA GLN A 129 -34.58 -3.12 -28.58
C GLN A 129 -33.32 -3.95 -28.87
N VAL A 130 -33.41 -4.96 -29.75
CA VAL A 130 -32.26 -5.75 -30.21
C VAL A 130 -31.28 -4.86 -30.97
N GLU A 131 -31.78 -3.95 -31.83
CA GLU A 131 -30.94 -3.00 -32.58
C GLU A 131 -30.17 -2.04 -31.65
N GLY A 132 -30.79 -1.62 -30.54
CA GLY A 132 -30.12 -0.84 -29.49
C GLY A 132 -28.97 -1.61 -28.82
N VAL A 133 -29.22 -2.87 -28.42
CA VAL A 133 -28.19 -3.74 -27.84
C VAL A 133 -27.07 -4.03 -28.85
N GLU A 134 -27.40 -4.28 -30.13
CA GLU A 134 -26.39 -4.50 -31.17
C GLU A 134 -25.52 -3.26 -31.42
N LYS A 135 -26.11 -2.06 -31.34
CA LYS A 135 -25.35 -0.80 -31.47
C LYS A 135 -24.33 -0.63 -30.34
N THR A 136 -24.75 -0.78 -29.09
CA THR A 136 -23.85 -0.69 -27.94
C THR A 136 -22.81 -1.82 -27.96
N TRP A 137 -23.21 -3.03 -28.35
CA TRP A 137 -22.29 -4.15 -28.52
C TRP A 137 -21.20 -3.89 -29.56
N LYS A 138 -21.52 -3.27 -30.71
CA LYS A 138 -20.51 -2.92 -31.72
C LYS A 138 -19.46 -1.94 -31.18
N GLN A 139 -19.87 -1.00 -30.33
CA GLN A 139 -18.94 -0.06 -29.68
C GLN A 139 -18.04 -0.79 -28.69
N VAL A 140 -18.62 -1.54 -27.74
CA VAL A 140 -17.88 -2.37 -26.76
C VAL A 140 -16.95 -3.38 -27.44
N SER A 141 -17.39 -4.05 -28.51
CA SER A 141 -16.54 -4.95 -29.29
C SER A 141 -15.35 -4.22 -29.92
N SER A 142 -15.55 -3.01 -30.44
CA SER A 142 -14.46 -2.20 -31.03
C SER A 142 -13.49 -1.69 -29.97
N ASP A 143 -13.97 -1.39 -28.76
CA ASP A 143 -13.13 -1.01 -27.63
C ASP A 143 -12.33 -2.24 -27.11
N ILE A 144 -12.92 -3.43 -27.10
CA ILE A 144 -12.20 -4.68 -26.82
C ILE A 144 -11.12 -4.94 -27.88
N ASP A 145 -11.45 -4.79 -29.17
CA ASP A 145 -10.48 -4.93 -30.27
C ASP A 145 -9.33 -3.92 -30.15
N MET A 146 -9.58 -2.70 -29.64
CA MET A 146 -8.56 -1.69 -29.36
C MET A 146 -7.58 -2.14 -28.28
N ILE A 147 -8.08 -2.71 -27.18
CA ILE A 147 -7.26 -3.28 -26.08
C ILE A 147 -6.44 -4.46 -26.60
N THR A 148 -7.08 -5.42 -27.27
CA THR A 148 -6.42 -6.64 -27.77
C THR A 148 -5.37 -6.34 -28.84
N THR A 149 -5.63 -5.41 -29.76
CA THR A 149 -4.66 -5.01 -30.82
C THR A 149 -3.39 -4.41 -30.22
N HIS A 150 -3.52 -3.69 -29.10
CA HIS A 150 -2.39 -3.03 -28.44
C HIS A 150 -1.84 -3.80 -27.23
N GLN A 151 -2.26 -5.07 -27.03
CA GLN A 151 -1.78 -5.95 -25.95
C GLN A 151 -0.27 -5.82 -25.73
N LYS A 152 0.54 -5.97 -26.79
CA LYS A 152 2.01 -5.93 -26.70
C LYS A 152 2.54 -4.63 -26.06
N ILE A 153 1.86 -3.50 -26.24
CA ILE A 153 2.23 -2.22 -25.62
C ILE A 153 1.89 -2.24 -24.11
N ILE A 154 0.76 -2.82 -23.72
CA ILE A 154 0.34 -2.97 -22.32
C ILE A 154 1.32 -3.88 -21.57
N ASN A 155 1.64 -5.05 -22.14
CA ASN A 155 2.64 -5.97 -21.61
C ASN A 155 3.99 -5.26 -21.44
N GLN A 156 4.48 -4.62 -22.51
CA GLN A 156 5.77 -3.93 -22.46
C GLN A 156 5.77 -2.79 -21.41
N LEU A 157 4.67 -2.06 -21.25
CA LEU A 157 4.53 -1.02 -20.22
C LEU A 157 4.56 -1.60 -18.79
N TYR A 158 3.89 -2.74 -18.57
CA TYR A 158 3.88 -3.43 -17.29
C TYR A 158 5.26 -4.00 -16.93
N ASP A 159 5.91 -4.70 -17.87
CA ASP A 159 7.28 -5.20 -17.75
C ASP A 159 8.27 -4.04 -17.46
N THR A 160 8.10 -2.92 -18.16
CA THR A 160 8.89 -1.69 -17.97
C THR A 160 8.72 -1.13 -16.56
N ASN A 161 7.50 -1.08 -16.04
CA ASN A 161 7.23 -0.61 -14.68
C ASN A 161 7.84 -1.52 -13.63
N ILE A 162 7.79 -2.85 -13.80
CA ILE A 162 8.45 -3.79 -12.89
C ILE A 162 9.96 -3.53 -12.89
N ALA A 163 10.59 -3.42 -14.06
CA ALA A 163 12.03 -3.17 -14.15
C ALA A 163 12.44 -1.83 -13.50
N VAL A 164 11.68 -0.75 -13.70
CA VAL A 164 11.93 0.54 -13.04
C VAL A 164 11.69 0.45 -11.52
N ALA A 165 10.67 -0.29 -11.08
CA ALA A 165 10.37 -0.46 -9.65
C ALA A 165 11.39 -1.32 -8.90
N ASP A 166 12.07 -2.25 -9.58
CA ASP A 166 13.15 -3.08 -9.02
C ASP A 166 14.45 -2.28 -8.87
N VAL A 167 14.79 -1.47 -9.89
CA VAL A 167 16.06 -0.75 -9.98
C VAL A 167 16.09 0.55 -9.17
N ILE A 168 15.01 1.35 -9.17
CA ILE A 168 14.97 2.65 -8.49
C ILE A 168 15.35 2.57 -6.99
N PRO A 169 14.85 1.61 -6.19
CA PRO A 169 15.28 1.45 -4.79
C PRO A 169 16.79 1.21 -4.63
N GLY A 170 17.42 0.48 -5.55
CA GLY A 170 18.87 0.28 -5.60
C GLY A 170 19.61 1.59 -5.84
N MET A 171 19.22 2.33 -6.89
CA MET A 171 19.78 3.66 -7.20
C MET A 171 19.61 4.64 -6.04
N GLN A 172 18.47 4.60 -5.34
CA GLN A 172 18.22 5.42 -4.13
C GLN A 172 19.13 5.02 -2.97
N ALA A 173 19.36 3.72 -2.75
CA ALA A 173 20.27 3.24 -1.71
C ALA A 173 21.72 3.68 -1.99
N GLU A 174 22.20 3.52 -3.23
CA GLU A 174 23.52 4.00 -3.64
C GLU A 174 23.68 5.52 -3.49
N TYR A 175 22.69 6.32 -3.93
CA TYR A 175 22.75 7.78 -3.72
C TYR A 175 22.72 8.19 -2.24
N ASN A 176 22.00 7.47 -1.37
CA ASN A 176 22.03 7.76 0.08
C ASN A 176 23.41 7.43 0.67
N LEU A 177 24.03 6.31 0.29
CA LEU A 177 25.41 5.96 0.69
C LEU A 177 26.42 6.99 0.16
N MET A 178 26.27 7.46 -1.07
CA MET A 178 27.04 8.57 -1.61
C MET A 178 26.88 9.85 -0.77
N VAL A 179 25.64 10.25 -0.44
CA VAL A 179 25.38 11.47 0.35
C VAL A 179 26.10 11.42 1.71
N ASP A 180 26.03 10.28 2.41
CA ASP A 180 26.73 10.07 3.67
C ASP A 180 28.26 10.16 3.50
N GLN A 181 28.81 9.55 2.45
CA GLN A 181 30.24 9.57 2.18
C GLN A 181 30.72 10.97 1.73
N MET A 182 29.96 11.68 0.90
CA MET A 182 30.22 13.07 0.50
C MET A 182 30.24 14.02 1.71
N ALA A 183 29.37 13.80 2.69
CA ALA A 183 29.36 14.55 3.94
C ALA A 183 30.61 14.26 4.81
N ARG A 184 31.03 12.99 4.90
CA ARG A 184 32.26 12.59 5.61
C ARG A 184 33.53 13.14 4.96
N ASP A 185 33.58 13.15 3.63
CA ASP A 185 34.68 13.72 2.85
C ASP A 185 34.64 15.27 2.78
N ASN A 186 33.72 15.90 3.53
CA ASN A 186 33.55 17.35 3.66
C ASN A 186 33.38 18.06 2.30
N MET A 187 32.68 17.42 1.37
CA MET A 187 32.39 17.98 0.05
C MET A 187 31.46 19.20 0.15
N PRO A 188 31.47 20.12 -0.84
CA PRO A 188 30.63 21.32 -0.80
C PRO A 188 29.15 20.97 -0.63
N SER A 189 28.47 21.59 0.32
CA SER A 189 27.08 21.26 0.69
C SER A 189 26.11 21.36 -0.48
N THR A 190 26.39 22.20 -1.48
CA THR A 190 25.62 22.27 -2.73
C THR A 190 25.64 20.96 -3.51
N GLN A 191 26.79 20.27 -3.59
CA GLN A 191 26.92 18.97 -4.26
C GLN A 191 26.24 17.86 -3.47
N VAL A 192 26.30 17.91 -2.13
CA VAL A 192 25.57 16.99 -1.25
C VAL A 192 24.05 17.13 -1.43
N VAL A 193 23.55 18.36 -1.54
CA VAL A 193 22.13 18.64 -1.85
C VAL A 193 21.75 18.18 -3.26
N ILE A 194 22.61 18.35 -4.28
CA ILE A 194 22.37 17.82 -5.63
C ILE A 194 22.22 16.29 -5.59
N ALA A 195 23.13 15.58 -4.92
CA ALA A 195 23.05 14.12 -4.76
C ALA A 195 21.79 13.70 -3.98
N LYS A 196 21.42 14.42 -2.90
CA LYS A 196 20.18 14.12 -2.17
C LYS A 196 18.92 14.37 -3.01
N ASN A 197 18.93 15.38 -3.88
CA ASN A 197 17.83 15.66 -4.80
C ASN A 197 17.64 14.55 -5.84
N GLN A 198 18.70 13.82 -6.24
CA GLN A 198 18.57 12.66 -7.12
C GLN A 198 17.73 11.53 -6.47
N VAL A 199 17.84 11.31 -5.15
CA VAL A 199 17.00 10.35 -4.42
C VAL A 199 15.51 10.68 -4.55
N PHE A 200 15.16 11.96 -4.44
CA PHE A 200 13.77 12.43 -4.59
C PHE A 200 13.27 12.37 -6.03
N ILE A 201 14.13 12.67 -7.01
CA ILE A 201 13.78 12.55 -8.44
C ILE A 201 13.57 11.07 -8.80
N ALA A 202 14.41 10.15 -8.32
CA ALA A 202 14.20 8.71 -8.50
C ALA A 202 12.84 8.24 -7.94
N GLU A 203 12.44 8.72 -6.76
CA GLU A 203 11.11 8.43 -6.21
C GLU A 203 9.96 9.02 -7.05
N ARG A 204 10.20 10.17 -7.70
CA ARG A 204 9.22 10.82 -8.58
C ARG A 204 9.11 10.12 -9.95
N ILE A 205 10.22 9.59 -10.48
CA ILE A 205 10.26 8.65 -11.61
C ILE A 205 9.40 7.42 -11.31
N LEU A 206 9.57 6.78 -10.15
CA LEU A 206 8.77 5.61 -9.74
C LEU A 206 7.27 5.94 -9.59
N ARG A 207 6.93 7.07 -8.98
CA ARG A 207 5.53 7.51 -8.85
C ARG A 207 4.89 7.88 -10.18
N SER A 208 5.62 8.48 -11.10
CA SER A 208 5.08 8.92 -12.40
C SER A 208 4.85 7.74 -13.34
N ILE A 209 5.74 6.74 -13.42
CA ILE A 209 5.44 5.49 -14.15
C ILE A 209 4.28 4.72 -13.52
N GLY A 210 4.20 4.68 -12.18
CA GLY A 210 3.04 4.15 -11.46
C GLY A 210 1.74 4.91 -11.78
N SER A 211 1.81 6.22 -12.00
CA SER A 211 0.65 7.04 -12.42
C SER A 211 0.22 6.76 -13.87
N VAL A 212 1.17 6.53 -14.79
CA VAL A 212 0.89 6.09 -16.17
C VAL A 212 0.15 4.73 -16.16
N LEU A 213 0.46 3.84 -15.22
CA LEU A 213 -0.28 2.59 -15.01
C LEU A 213 -1.57 2.75 -14.21
N GLY A 214 -1.65 3.69 -13.26
CA GLY A 214 -2.81 3.90 -12.39
C GLY A 214 -4.05 4.43 -13.12
N GLY A 215 -3.89 5.02 -14.30
CA GLY A 215 -5.01 5.33 -15.20
C GLY A 215 -5.88 6.51 -14.77
N SER A 216 -5.29 7.58 -14.23
CA SER A 216 -5.99 8.86 -14.09
C SER A 216 -6.30 9.48 -15.46
N ASP A 217 -7.27 10.40 -15.51
CA ASP A 217 -7.74 11.08 -16.74
C ASP A 217 -6.62 11.81 -17.53
N ASN A 218 -5.44 11.98 -16.95
CA ASN A 218 -4.33 12.74 -17.50
C ASN A 218 -3.10 11.87 -17.84
N THR A 219 -3.31 10.62 -18.29
CA THR A 219 -2.23 9.64 -18.60
C THR A 219 -1.12 10.20 -19.52
N ARG A 220 -1.43 11.14 -20.42
CA ARG A 220 -0.43 11.80 -21.27
C ARG A 220 0.50 12.70 -20.44
N ALA A 221 -0.04 13.52 -19.54
CA ALA A 221 0.78 14.34 -18.65
C ALA A 221 1.63 13.48 -17.72
N SER A 222 1.08 12.38 -17.17
CA SER A 222 1.89 11.44 -16.36
C SER A 222 3.08 10.84 -17.14
N ALA A 223 2.93 10.64 -18.45
CA ALA A 223 4.01 10.17 -19.33
C ALA A 223 5.02 11.27 -19.68
N GLU A 224 4.57 12.52 -19.80
CA GLU A 224 5.42 13.71 -19.96
C GLU A 224 6.22 13.99 -18.67
N ASP A 225 5.58 13.93 -17.50
CA ASP A 225 6.22 14.07 -16.17
C ASP A 225 7.29 12.98 -15.95
N PHE A 226 6.96 11.71 -16.25
CA PHE A 226 7.91 10.59 -16.18
C PHE A 226 9.13 10.80 -17.09
N ASN A 227 8.91 11.32 -18.30
CA ASN A 227 9.98 11.62 -19.23
C ASN A 227 10.85 12.78 -18.72
N ALA A 228 10.24 13.90 -18.29
CA ALA A 228 10.95 15.07 -17.78
C ALA A 228 11.77 14.76 -16.52
N ASP A 229 11.24 13.92 -15.62
CA ASP A 229 11.95 13.45 -14.44
C ASP A 229 13.14 12.57 -14.79
N THR A 230 12.95 11.64 -15.74
CA THR A 230 14.02 10.79 -16.25
C THR A 230 15.13 11.62 -16.91
N GLU A 231 14.79 12.57 -17.77
CA GLU A 231 15.77 13.46 -18.40
C GLU A 231 16.51 14.33 -17.38
N THR A 232 15.79 14.86 -16.37
CA THR A 232 16.40 15.65 -15.29
C THR A 232 17.38 14.81 -14.48
N PHE A 233 17.02 13.58 -14.11
CA PHE A 233 17.89 12.65 -13.42
C PHE A 233 19.15 12.35 -14.25
N GLY A 234 18.97 11.96 -15.52
CA GLY A 234 20.08 11.69 -16.43
C GLY A 234 21.01 12.90 -16.65
N ALA A 235 20.46 14.12 -16.69
CA ALA A 235 21.25 15.34 -16.84
C ALA A 235 22.14 15.60 -15.61
N TYR A 236 21.60 15.49 -14.40
CA TYR A 236 22.36 15.68 -13.16
C TYR A 236 23.35 14.54 -12.88
N LEU A 237 22.98 13.28 -13.14
CA LEU A 237 23.86 12.12 -13.05
C LEU A 237 25.08 12.25 -13.99
N ASN A 238 24.85 12.62 -15.25
CA ASN A 238 25.96 12.90 -16.18
C ASN A 238 26.79 14.10 -15.71
N ALA A 239 26.15 15.16 -15.21
CA ALA A 239 26.85 16.34 -14.70
C ALA A 239 27.71 16.04 -13.45
N GLN A 240 27.35 15.07 -12.62
CA GLN A 240 28.20 14.61 -11.50
C GLN A 240 29.43 13.84 -12.01
N LEU A 241 29.30 13.07 -13.10
CA LEU A 241 30.40 12.33 -13.73
C LEU A 241 31.36 13.20 -14.55
N THR A 242 30.86 14.22 -15.27
CA THR A 242 31.66 15.05 -16.20
C THR A 242 31.90 16.48 -15.71
N GLY A 243 31.09 16.97 -14.77
CA GLY A 243 30.96 18.39 -14.44
C GLY A 243 30.01 19.12 -15.40
N ASN A 244 29.21 20.05 -14.88
CA ASN A 244 28.41 20.99 -15.67
C ASN A 244 28.21 22.32 -14.90
N ALA A 245 28.81 23.40 -15.42
CA ALA A 245 28.75 24.72 -14.79
C ALA A 245 27.36 25.37 -14.84
N GLU A 246 26.54 25.06 -15.85
CA GLU A 246 25.19 25.62 -16.03
C GLU A 246 24.18 25.01 -15.03
N LEU A 247 24.38 23.73 -14.68
CA LEU A 247 23.62 23.04 -13.63
C LEU A 247 24.21 23.23 -12.22
N GLY A 248 25.32 23.96 -12.08
CA GLY A 248 26.01 24.16 -10.80
C GLY A 248 26.67 22.89 -10.22
N VAL A 249 26.90 21.87 -11.05
CA VAL A 249 27.43 20.57 -10.64
C VAL A 249 28.92 20.49 -10.91
N THR A 250 29.70 20.23 -9.86
CA THR A 250 31.14 19.95 -10.00
C THR A 250 31.36 18.45 -10.23
N ARG A 251 32.29 18.11 -11.12
CA ARG A 251 32.69 16.73 -11.36
C ARG A 251 33.16 16.05 -10.06
N ILE A 252 32.68 14.84 -9.81
CA ILE A 252 33.06 14.04 -8.64
C ILE A 252 34.28 13.19 -9.00
N ASP A 253 35.41 13.50 -8.34
CA ASP A 253 36.72 12.89 -8.57
C ASP A 253 37.07 11.73 -7.61
N ASN A 254 36.35 11.56 -6.51
CA ASN A 254 36.59 10.47 -5.55
C ASN A 254 36.29 9.11 -6.24
N PRO A 255 37.26 8.17 -6.31
CA PRO A 255 37.08 6.89 -6.98
C PRO A 255 35.86 6.08 -6.52
N ASN A 256 35.61 6.02 -5.21
CA ASN A 256 34.52 5.22 -4.64
C ASN A 256 33.15 5.82 -4.98
N LEU A 257 33.01 7.15 -4.92
CA LEU A 257 31.79 7.84 -5.34
C LEU A 257 31.58 7.70 -6.86
N ARG A 258 32.68 7.63 -7.64
CA ARG A 258 32.61 7.46 -9.09
C ARG A 258 32.16 6.06 -9.50
N GLU A 259 32.56 5.03 -8.75
CA GLU A 259 32.08 3.64 -8.93
C GLU A 259 30.56 3.56 -8.76
N SER A 260 30.01 4.14 -7.69
CA SER A 260 28.54 4.24 -7.52
C SER A 260 27.84 5.04 -8.61
N LEU A 261 28.39 6.18 -9.02
CA LEU A 261 27.81 6.95 -10.14
C LEU A 261 27.87 6.19 -11.48
N GLU A 262 28.83 5.29 -11.67
CA GLU A 262 28.91 4.44 -12.86
C GLU A 262 27.91 3.26 -12.78
N SER A 263 27.75 2.64 -11.61
CA SER A 263 26.69 1.65 -11.31
C SER A 263 25.29 2.22 -11.58
N ILE A 264 24.94 3.33 -10.93
CA ILE A 264 23.68 4.06 -11.11
C ILE A 264 23.45 4.47 -12.58
N LYS A 265 24.53 4.73 -13.34
CA LYS A 265 24.44 5.09 -14.76
C LYS A 265 24.21 3.90 -15.66
N GLU A 266 24.72 2.72 -15.33
CA GLU A 266 24.40 1.47 -16.03
C GLU A 266 22.90 1.18 -15.91
N ASP A 267 22.39 1.11 -14.67
CA ASP A 267 20.97 1.01 -14.31
C ASP A 267 20.07 2.03 -15.02
N TYR A 268 20.48 3.31 -15.00
CA TYR A 268 19.76 4.38 -15.67
C TYR A 268 19.68 4.18 -17.19
N ASN A 269 20.78 3.83 -17.85
CA ASN A 269 20.81 3.70 -19.31
C ASN A 269 20.07 2.44 -19.79
N GLU A 270 20.26 1.30 -19.10
CA GLU A 270 19.67 0.03 -19.51
C GLU A 270 18.17 -0.02 -19.25
N ILE A 271 17.70 0.53 -18.13
CA ILE A 271 16.30 0.41 -17.70
C ILE A 271 15.57 1.75 -17.81
N VAL A 272 15.96 2.77 -17.04
CA VAL A 272 15.13 3.98 -16.84
C VAL A 272 15.02 4.84 -18.11
N GLN A 273 16.10 5.00 -18.87
CA GLN A 273 16.10 5.77 -20.11
C GLN A 273 15.31 5.08 -21.23
N LEU A 274 15.45 3.76 -21.37
CA LEU A 274 14.66 2.97 -22.33
C LEU A 274 13.18 2.96 -21.94
N ALA A 275 12.88 2.88 -20.64
CA ALA A 275 11.53 3.00 -20.10
C ALA A 275 10.88 4.32 -20.51
N SER A 276 11.51 5.46 -20.20
CA SER A 276 11.06 6.81 -20.55
C SER A 276 10.78 6.96 -22.05
N THR A 277 11.71 6.50 -22.89
CA THR A 277 11.56 6.55 -24.36
C THR A 277 10.38 5.68 -24.84
N SER A 278 10.19 4.51 -24.24
CA SER A 278 9.10 3.59 -24.58
C SER A 278 7.74 4.12 -24.14
N VAL A 279 7.64 4.65 -22.92
CA VAL A 279 6.41 5.21 -22.34
C VAL A 279 5.95 6.42 -23.14
N LEU A 280 6.83 7.40 -23.39
CA LEU A 280 6.49 8.61 -24.13
C LEU A 280 6.01 8.30 -25.55
N LYS A 281 6.74 7.42 -26.27
CA LYS A 281 6.41 7.02 -27.65
C LYS A 281 5.04 6.32 -27.77
N ASN A 282 4.63 5.59 -26.74
CA ASN A 282 3.38 4.81 -26.76
C ASN A 282 2.22 5.50 -26.00
N SER A 283 2.46 6.65 -25.36
CA SER A 283 1.50 7.40 -24.52
C SER A 283 0.11 7.56 -25.15
N ASP A 284 0.03 7.98 -26.41
CA ASP A 284 -1.24 8.13 -27.15
C ASP A 284 -2.01 6.81 -27.36
N GLN A 285 -1.31 5.67 -27.47
CA GLN A 285 -1.95 4.36 -27.60
C GLN A 285 -2.37 3.82 -26.23
N ILE A 286 -1.55 4.03 -25.19
CA ILE A 286 -1.90 3.71 -23.79
C ILE A 286 -3.16 4.48 -23.39
N PHE A 287 -3.25 5.77 -23.72
CA PHE A 287 -4.44 6.59 -23.51
C PHE A 287 -5.69 6.02 -24.21
N LYS A 288 -5.59 5.65 -25.51
CA LYS A 288 -6.71 5.04 -26.24
C LYS A 288 -7.16 3.71 -25.66
N VAL A 289 -6.22 2.87 -25.21
CA VAL A 289 -6.51 1.60 -24.53
C VAL A 289 -7.24 1.82 -23.20
N ARG A 290 -6.84 2.82 -22.41
CA ARG A 290 -7.55 3.18 -21.17
C ARG A 290 -8.92 3.78 -21.43
N GLN A 291 -9.03 4.65 -22.44
CA GLN A 291 -10.31 5.19 -22.89
C GLN A 291 -11.27 4.08 -23.33
N ALA A 292 -10.78 3.08 -24.08
CA ALA A 292 -11.55 1.90 -24.45
C ALA A 292 -12.03 1.10 -23.22
N SER A 293 -11.17 0.87 -22.22
CA SER A 293 -11.59 0.20 -20.97
C SER A 293 -12.66 1.00 -20.20
N SER A 294 -12.54 2.32 -20.16
CA SER A 294 -13.53 3.22 -19.52
C SER A 294 -14.87 3.22 -20.28
N ASN A 295 -14.82 3.24 -21.61
CA ASN A 295 -16.00 3.09 -22.47
C ASN A 295 -16.71 1.75 -22.23
N ILE A 296 -15.97 0.62 -22.15
CA ILE A 296 -16.53 -0.70 -21.85
C ILE A 296 -17.21 -0.71 -20.48
N PHE A 297 -16.62 -0.06 -19.47
CA PHE A 297 -17.23 0.07 -18.14
C PHE A 297 -18.55 0.85 -18.19
N ALA A 298 -18.56 2.02 -18.87
CA ALA A 298 -19.75 2.85 -19.00
C ALA A 298 -20.87 2.17 -19.82
N GLU A 299 -20.51 1.55 -20.95
CA GLU A 299 -21.47 0.89 -21.84
C GLU A 299 -21.93 -0.49 -21.34
N SER A 300 -21.20 -1.13 -20.41
CA SER A 300 -21.62 -2.37 -19.74
C SER A 300 -22.97 -2.23 -19.03
N ASP A 301 -23.20 -1.11 -18.33
CA ASP A 301 -24.47 -0.81 -17.67
C ASP A 301 -25.61 -0.52 -18.68
N ASN A 302 -25.29 0.16 -19.80
CA ASN A 302 -26.24 0.35 -20.90
C ASN A 302 -26.60 -0.98 -21.59
N LEU A 303 -25.63 -1.88 -21.77
CA LEU A 303 -25.82 -3.25 -22.27
C LEU A 303 -26.74 -4.05 -21.35
N LEU A 304 -26.48 -4.05 -20.04
CA LEU A 304 -27.31 -4.74 -19.05
C LEU A 304 -28.76 -4.22 -19.08
N LYS A 305 -28.93 -2.89 -19.03
CA LYS A 305 -30.26 -2.23 -19.14
C LYS A 305 -30.96 -2.51 -20.47
N GLY A 306 -30.21 -2.66 -21.56
CA GLY A 306 -30.72 -3.09 -22.85
C GLY A 306 -31.23 -4.53 -22.82
N LEU A 307 -30.43 -5.45 -22.28
CA LEU A 307 -30.75 -6.87 -22.13
C LEU A 307 -31.90 -7.13 -21.14
N ASP A 308 -32.05 -6.30 -20.10
CA ASP A 308 -33.21 -6.35 -19.18
C ASP A 308 -34.52 -5.98 -19.88
N ARG A 309 -34.49 -5.04 -20.84
CA ARG A 309 -35.66 -4.66 -21.64
C ARG A 309 -36.11 -5.73 -22.63
N LEU A 310 -35.27 -6.73 -22.93
CA LEU A 310 -35.63 -7.93 -23.70
C LEU A 310 -36.35 -9.00 -22.85
N SER A 311 -36.85 -8.65 -21.64
CA SER A 311 -37.60 -9.57 -20.78
C SER A 311 -38.73 -10.29 -21.52
N VAL A 312 -38.65 -11.61 -21.57
CA VAL A 312 -39.51 -12.45 -22.41
C VAL A 312 -40.79 -12.80 -21.65
N ASN A 313 -41.94 -12.33 -22.13
CA ASN A 313 -43.25 -12.71 -21.61
C ASN A 313 -43.65 -14.12 -22.11
N THR A 314 -42.87 -15.14 -21.74
CA THR A 314 -43.00 -16.53 -22.22
C THR A 314 -44.32 -17.18 -21.83
N GLY A 315 -44.88 -16.82 -20.67
CA GLY A 315 -46.05 -17.48 -20.09
C GLY A 315 -47.24 -17.57 -21.04
N VAL A 316 -47.62 -16.48 -21.70
CA VAL A 316 -48.82 -16.49 -22.57
C VAL A 316 -48.59 -17.29 -23.86
N ALA A 317 -47.37 -17.29 -24.40
CA ALA A 317 -47.05 -17.89 -25.70
C ALA A 317 -46.91 -19.42 -25.65
N THR A 318 -46.57 -20.01 -24.51
CA THR A 318 -46.43 -21.47 -24.34
C THR A 318 -47.62 -22.10 -23.61
N ILE A 319 -48.14 -21.45 -22.55
CA ILE A 319 -49.24 -21.99 -21.74
C ILE A 319 -50.55 -22.06 -22.54
N LEU A 320 -50.84 -21.05 -23.36
CA LEU A 320 -52.09 -20.99 -24.12
C LEU A 320 -52.21 -22.11 -25.18
N PRO A 321 -51.23 -22.35 -26.08
CA PRO A 321 -51.30 -23.50 -27.00
C PRO A 321 -51.22 -24.85 -26.28
N ALA A 322 -50.56 -24.96 -25.12
CA ALA A 322 -50.56 -26.18 -24.31
C ALA A 322 -51.96 -26.49 -23.72
N LEU A 323 -52.66 -25.48 -23.19
CA LEU A 323 -54.05 -25.61 -22.74
C LEU A 323 -55.00 -25.99 -23.90
N ILE A 324 -54.83 -25.37 -25.07
CA ILE A 324 -55.65 -25.70 -26.26
C ILE A 324 -55.32 -27.11 -26.77
N LEU A 325 -54.06 -27.58 -26.68
CA LEU A 325 -53.68 -28.95 -27.01
C LEU A 325 -54.37 -29.96 -26.09
N ILE A 326 -54.41 -29.70 -24.78
CA ILE A 326 -55.13 -30.52 -23.78
C ILE A 326 -56.63 -30.57 -24.10
N LEU A 327 -57.25 -29.42 -24.41
CA LEU A 327 -58.67 -29.36 -24.81
C LEU A 327 -58.94 -30.07 -26.14
N ALA A 328 -58.04 -29.98 -27.11
CA ALA A 328 -58.15 -30.67 -28.40
C ALA A 328 -58.01 -32.19 -28.27
N LEU A 329 -57.09 -32.67 -27.42
CA LEU A 329 -56.96 -34.08 -27.05
C LEU A 329 -58.20 -34.58 -26.30
N GLY A 330 -58.75 -33.78 -25.38
CA GLY A 330 -60.02 -34.09 -24.70
C GLY A 330 -61.20 -34.21 -25.67
N ALA A 331 -61.33 -33.28 -26.63
CA ALA A 331 -62.35 -33.33 -27.68
C ALA A 331 -62.17 -34.52 -28.63
N PHE A 332 -60.92 -34.87 -28.96
CA PHE A 332 -60.59 -36.07 -29.73
C PHE A 332 -61.01 -37.35 -29.00
N LEU A 333 -60.64 -37.49 -27.72
CA LEU A 333 -61.03 -38.63 -26.87
C LEU A 333 -62.55 -38.74 -26.73
N PHE A 334 -63.27 -37.62 -26.56
CA PHE A 334 -64.74 -37.61 -26.51
C PHE A 334 -65.37 -38.06 -27.83
N ALA A 335 -64.85 -37.61 -28.97
CA ALA A 335 -65.34 -38.01 -30.29
C ALA A 335 -65.05 -39.50 -30.58
N VAL A 336 -63.86 -40.00 -30.21
CA VAL A 336 -63.50 -41.42 -30.31
C VAL A 336 -64.37 -42.27 -29.37
N PHE A 337 -64.62 -41.83 -28.14
CA PHE A 337 -65.50 -42.52 -27.19
C PHE A 337 -66.95 -42.62 -27.71
N LYS A 338 -67.49 -41.55 -28.32
CA LYS A 338 -68.80 -41.60 -28.97
C LYS A 338 -68.84 -42.49 -30.20
N LEU A 339 -67.75 -42.58 -30.98
CA LEU A 339 -67.66 -43.50 -32.12
C LEU A 339 -67.55 -44.97 -31.70
N LEU A 340 -66.79 -45.26 -30.65
CA LEU A 340 -66.72 -46.59 -30.05
C LEU A 340 -68.09 -46.97 -29.45
N GLY A 341 -68.78 -46.03 -28.80
CA GLY A 341 -70.15 -46.22 -28.32
C GLY A 341 -71.16 -46.57 -29.43
N LEU A 342 -71.05 -45.94 -30.61
CA LEU A 342 -71.88 -46.24 -31.79
C LEU A 342 -71.53 -47.58 -32.47
N ARG A 343 -70.34 -48.13 -32.24
CA ARG A 343 -69.92 -49.45 -32.71
C ARG A 343 -70.13 -50.58 -31.68
N SER A 344 -70.35 -50.22 -30.42
CA SER A 344 -70.56 -51.15 -29.29
C SER A 344 -71.83 -52.00 -29.40
N GLU A 345 -72.71 -51.74 -30.37
CA GLU A 345 -73.93 -52.52 -30.61
C GLU A 345 -73.76 -53.66 -31.64
N SER A 346 -72.57 -53.81 -32.27
CA SER A 346 -72.34 -54.81 -33.34
C SER A 346 -71.05 -55.65 -33.25
N ASP A 347 -70.40 -55.74 -32.09
CA ASP A 347 -69.25 -56.65 -31.85
C ASP A 347 -69.40 -57.50 -30.55
N LYS A 348 -70.56 -58.15 -30.39
CA LYS A 348 -70.93 -58.93 -29.18
C LYS A 348 -70.37 -60.37 -29.10
N VAL A 349 -69.34 -60.74 -29.88
CA VAL A 349 -68.84 -62.14 -29.98
C VAL A 349 -67.31 -62.28 -29.83
N ARG A 350 -66.66 -61.42 -29.03
CA ARG A 350 -65.28 -61.68 -28.54
C ARG A 350 -65.02 -61.23 -27.09
N VAL A 351 -66.04 -61.24 -26.25
CA VAL A 351 -65.95 -60.78 -24.84
C VAL A 351 -65.72 -61.93 -23.84
N THR A 352 -66.23 -63.14 -24.10
CA THR A 352 -66.10 -64.34 -23.24
C THR A 352 -64.71 -64.99 -23.21
N ARG A 353 -63.67 -64.29 -23.63
CA ARG A 353 -62.27 -64.70 -23.42
C ARG A 353 -61.36 -63.58 -22.91
N LEU A 354 -61.95 -62.43 -22.56
CA LEU A 354 -61.27 -61.27 -21.98
C LEU A 354 -61.84 -60.86 -20.63
N GLN A 355 -63.05 -61.28 -20.24
CA GLN A 355 -63.62 -60.92 -18.93
C GLN A 355 -62.82 -61.48 -17.75
N ASP A 356 -62.38 -62.74 -17.80
CA ASP A 356 -61.50 -63.33 -16.76
C ASP A 356 -60.13 -62.65 -16.66
N GLU A 357 -59.69 -61.94 -17.72
CA GLU A 357 -58.43 -61.22 -17.77
C GLU A 357 -58.61 -59.75 -17.36
N TYR A 358 -59.69 -59.10 -17.79
CA TYR A 358 -60.07 -57.74 -17.40
C TYR A 358 -60.45 -57.66 -15.92
N ASP A 359 -61.26 -58.59 -15.39
CA ASP A 359 -61.64 -58.56 -13.97
C ASP A 359 -60.43 -58.84 -13.07
N ARG A 360 -59.47 -59.67 -13.50
CA ARG A 360 -58.19 -59.85 -12.78
C ARG A 360 -57.31 -58.61 -12.85
N ASN A 361 -57.08 -58.08 -14.05
CA ASN A 361 -56.23 -56.90 -14.26
C ASN A 361 -56.82 -55.64 -13.61
N GLN A 362 -58.15 -55.48 -13.61
CA GLN A 362 -58.81 -54.35 -12.96
C GLN A 362 -58.76 -54.49 -11.43
N ASN A 363 -58.92 -55.68 -10.86
CA ASN A 363 -58.69 -55.88 -9.43
C ASN A 363 -57.21 -55.72 -9.04
N ALA A 364 -56.26 -56.13 -9.88
CA ALA A 364 -54.83 -55.92 -9.67
C ALA A 364 -54.46 -54.42 -9.74
N ILE A 365 -54.96 -53.69 -10.74
CA ILE A 365 -54.76 -52.24 -10.85
C ILE A 365 -55.44 -51.50 -9.70
N LEU A 366 -56.65 -51.89 -9.27
CA LEU A 366 -57.32 -51.27 -8.13
C LEU A 366 -56.54 -51.53 -6.83
N ARG A 367 -56.01 -52.74 -6.60
CA ARG A 367 -55.13 -53.01 -5.46
C ARG A 367 -53.85 -52.19 -5.51
N LEU A 368 -53.17 -52.14 -6.66
CA LEU A 368 -51.98 -51.33 -6.82
C LEU A 368 -52.28 -49.84 -6.58
N LEU A 369 -53.42 -49.32 -7.05
CA LEU A 369 -53.85 -47.94 -6.80
C LEU A 369 -54.19 -47.66 -5.33
N ASP A 370 -54.72 -48.65 -4.61
CA ASP A 370 -55.02 -48.59 -3.17
C ASP A 370 -53.71 -48.63 -2.35
N GLU A 371 -52.80 -49.55 -2.68
CA GLU A 371 -51.48 -49.71 -2.03
C GLU A 371 -50.54 -48.51 -2.25
N ILE A 372 -50.69 -47.77 -3.34
CA ILE A 372 -49.93 -46.54 -3.63
C ILE A 372 -50.74 -45.25 -3.37
N ALA A 373 -51.96 -45.33 -2.83
CA ALA A 373 -52.74 -44.14 -2.52
C ALA A 373 -52.01 -43.25 -1.50
N ASP A 374 -51.46 -43.88 -0.45
CA ASP A 374 -50.73 -43.20 0.63
C ASP A 374 -49.42 -42.55 0.14
N LEU A 375 -48.82 -43.04 -0.95
CA LEU A 375 -47.64 -42.44 -1.58
C LEU A 375 -47.95 -41.03 -2.15
N ALA A 376 -49.19 -40.77 -2.56
CA ALA A 376 -49.60 -39.44 -3.03
C ALA A 376 -49.66 -38.40 -1.90
N ASP A 377 -49.89 -38.85 -0.67
CA ASP A 377 -49.86 -38.03 0.56
C ASP A 377 -48.45 -38.01 1.21
N GLY A 378 -47.42 -38.51 0.52
CA GLY A 378 -46.02 -38.49 0.98
C GLY A 378 -45.64 -39.65 1.91
N ASP A 379 -46.49 -40.66 2.10
CA ASP A 379 -46.15 -41.81 2.94
C ASP A 379 -45.20 -42.78 2.21
N LEU A 380 -43.90 -42.63 2.48
CA LEU A 380 -42.86 -43.53 1.97
C LEU A 380 -42.68 -44.77 2.87
N SER A 381 -43.54 -45.04 3.86
CA SER A 381 -43.44 -46.27 4.67
C SER A 381 -44.09 -47.50 3.99
N SER A 382 -45.04 -47.27 3.07
CA SER A 382 -45.75 -48.33 2.32
C SER A 382 -44.88 -49.00 1.25
N TYR A 383 -45.34 -50.16 0.78
CA TYR A 383 -44.79 -50.90 -0.37
C TYR A 383 -45.94 -51.50 -1.18
N ALA A 384 -45.83 -51.47 -2.51
CA ALA A 384 -46.75 -52.18 -3.40
C ALA A 384 -46.45 -53.69 -3.41
N THR A 385 -47.49 -54.52 -3.36
CA THR A 385 -47.37 -55.99 -3.35
C THR A 385 -46.96 -56.49 -4.74
N VAL A 386 -45.72 -56.96 -4.88
CA VAL A 386 -45.24 -57.56 -6.14
C VAL A 386 -45.90 -58.94 -6.35
N SER A 387 -46.81 -59.02 -7.31
CA SER A 387 -47.51 -60.24 -7.71
C SER A 387 -46.95 -60.83 -9.02
N GLU A 388 -47.35 -62.06 -9.38
CA GLU A 388 -47.01 -62.68 -10.68
C GLU A 388 -47.88 -62.17 -11.87
N ASP A 389 -48.77 -61.19 -11.64
CA ASP A 389 -49.62 -60.64 -12.70
C ASP A 389 -48.96 -59.44 -13.43
N PHE A 390 -49.67 -58.89 -14.43
CA PHE A 390 -49.15 -57.79 -15.26
C PHE A 390 -48.77 -56.53 -14.46
N THR A 391 -49.35 -56.32 -13.28
CA THR A 391 -49.03 -55.18 -12.41
C THR A 391 -47.76 -55.38 -11.58
N GLY A 392 -47.27 -56.61 -11.42
CA GLY A 392 -46.08 -56.90 -10.61
C GLY A 392 -44.82 -56.13 -11.05
N ALA A 393 -44.58 -56.00 -12.35
CA ALA A 393 -43.47 -55.20 -12.88
C ALA A 393 -43.64 -53.69 -12.67
N ILE A 394 -44.88 -53.21 -12.52
CA ILE A 394 -45.20 -51.82 -12.20
C ILE A 394 -45.02 -51.59 -10.70
N ALA A 395 -45.48 -52.51 -9.85
CA ALA A 395 -45.25 -52.50 -8.41
C ALA A 395 -43.75 -52.51 -8.07
N ASP A 396 -42.96 -53.35 -8.74
CA ASP A 396 -41.49 -53.40 -8.59
C ASP A 396 -40.82 -52.08 -9.00
N SER A 397 -41.25 -51.50 -10.13
CA SER A 397 -40.76 -50.18 -10.58
C SER A 397 -41.14 -49.03 -9.63
N ILE A 398 -42.31 -49.11 -9.00
CA ILE A 398 -42.78 -48.13 -8.00
C ILE A 398 -42.01 -48.32 -6.68
N ASN A 399 -41.82 -49.55 -6.20
CA ASN A 399 -41.01 -49.83 -5.01
C ASN A 399 -39.57 -49.34 -5.19
N PHE A 400 -38.95 -49.55 -6.36
CA PHE A 400 -37.65 -48.98 -6.68
C PHE A 400 -37.66 -47.43 -6.64
N ALA A 401 -38.71 -46.79 -7.15
CA ALA A 401 -38.86 -45.34 -7.07
C ALA A 401 -39.05 -44.84 -5.63
N ILE A 402 -39.82 -45.57 -4.79
CA ILE A 402 -39.98 -45.29 -3.36
C ILE A 402 -38.62 -45.40 -2.66
N ASP A 403 -37.81 -46.44 -2.93
CA ASP A 403 -36.48 -46.59 -2.34
C ASP A 403 -35.51 -45.46 -2.76
N GLN A 404 -35.55 -45.03 -4.03
CA GLN A 404 -34.77 -43.86 -4.47
C GLN A 404 -35.25 -42.55 -3.82
N LEU A 405 -36.56 -42.39 -3.59
CA LEU A 405 -37.11 -41.25 -2.86
C LEU A 405 -36.76 -41.28 -1.37
N ARG A 406 -36.74 -42.45 -0.73
CA ARG A 406 -36.27 -42.63 0.66
C ARG A 406 -34.81 -42.24 0.81
N ASP A 407 -33.93 -42.76 -0.06
CA ASP A 407 -32.50 -42.41 -0.06
C ASP A 407 -32.29 -40.90 -0.27
N LEU A 408 -33.06 -40.28 -1.18
CA LEU A 408 -33.03 -38.84 -1.40
C LEU A 408 -33.51 -38.03 -0.18
N VAL A 409 -34.67 -38.36 0.39
CA VAL A 409 -35.24 -37.67 1.57
C VAL A 409 -34.32 -37.82 2.79
N SER A 410 -33.79 -39.02 3.04
CA SER A 410 -32.85 -39.28 4.14
C SER A 410 -31.58 -38.44 3.99
N ARG A 411 -30.96 -38.43 2.79
CA ARG A 411 -29.78 -37.60 2.53
C ARG A 411 -30.06 -36.10 2.63
N ILE A 412 -31.24 -35.63 2.21
CA ILE A 412 -31.62 -34.22 2.37
C ILE A 412 -31.74 -33.89 3.86
N ASN A 413 -32.35 -34.75 4.68
CA ASN A 413 -32.48 -34.54 6.11
C ASN A 413 -31.11 -34.52 6.82
N GLU A 414 -30.25 -35.51 6.54
CA GLU A 414 -28.86 -35.57 7.03
C GLU A 414 -28.06 -34.32 6.64
N THR A 415 -28.07 -33.96 5.34
CA THR A 415 -27.36 -32.77 4.84
C THR A 415 -27.89 -31.48 5.46
N SER A 416 -29.21 -31.36 5.64
CA SER A 416 -29.83 -30.20 6.31
C SER A 416 -29.38 -30.08 7.77
N GLN A 417 -29.27 -31.21 8.47
CA GLN A 417 -28.81 -31.25 9.86
C GLN A 417 -27.31 -30.93 9.98
N GLU A 418 -26.47 -31.42 9.07
CA GLU A 418 -25.06 -31.03 8.99
C GLU A 418 -24.90 -29.53 8.73
N VAL A 419 -25.63 -28.96 7.76
CA VAL A 419 -25.59 -27.51 7.47
C VAL A 419 -26.08 -26.69 8.67
N ALA A 420 -27.13 -27.14 9.38
CA ALA A 420 -27.58 -26.49 10.61
C ALA A 420 -26.50 -26.50 11.71
N GLN A 421 -25.79 -27.61 11.89
CA GLN A 421 -24.68 -27.69 12.85
C GLN A 421 -23.49 -26.83 12.45
N TYR A 422 -23.10 -26.83 11.17
CA TYR A 422 -22.01 -25.99 10.67
C TYR A 422 -22.34 -24.50 10.79
N THR A 423 -23.56 -24.08 10.44
CA THR A 423 -23.98 -22.68 10.59
C THR A 423 -24.01 -22.24 12.05
N GLN A 424 -24.48 -23.08 12.98
CA GLN A 424 -24.40 -22.78 14.41
C GLN A 424 -22.95 -22.61 14.90
N ASN A 425 -22.04 -23.49 14.51
CA ASN A 425 -20.62 -23.39 14.86
C ASN A 425 -19.99 -22.11 14.25
N THR A 426 -20.31 -21.78 12.99
CA THR A 426 -19.82 -20.55 12.35
C THR A 426 -20.37 -19.30 13.03
N GLN A 427 -21.62 -19.31 13.50
CA GLN A 427 -22.21 -18.18 14.24
C GLN A 427 -21.46 -17.92 15.56
N GLU A 428 -21.07 -18.98 16.28
CA GLU A 428 -20.26 -18.86 17.51
C GLU A 428 -18.88 -18.26 17.22
N ILE A 429 -18.18 -18.77 16.21
CA ILE A 429 -16.88 -18.24 15.75
C ILE A 429 -17.01 -16.76 15.32
N THR A 430 -18.10 -16.41 14.64
CA THR A 430 -18.34 -15.03 14.16
C THR A 430 -18.59 -14.07 15.32
N ASN A 431 -19.30 -14.51 16.36
CA ASN A 431 -19.48 -13.72 17.59
C ASN A 431 -18.15 -13.51 18.34
N GLN A 432 -17.33 -14.56 18.46
CA GLN A 432 -15.99 -14.47 19.07
C GLN A 432 -15.06 -13.53 18.27
N LEU A 433 -15.14 -13.57 16.94
CA LEU A 433 -14.37 -12.67 16.06
C LEU A 433 -14.81 -11.20 16.20
N ALA A 434 -16.09 -10.94 16.41
CA ALA A 434 -16.61 -9.60 16.67
C ALA A 434 -16.10 -9.04 18.01
N GLU A 435 -16.14 -9.85 19.08
CA GLU A 435 -15.59 -9.48 20.40
C GLU A 435 -14.08 -9.23 20.34
N ALA A 436 -13.33 -10.10 19.65
CA ALA A 436 -11.89 -9.93 19.44
C ALA A 436 -11.56 -8.68 18.62
N SER A 437 -12.36 -8.34 17.61
CA SER A 437 -12.17 -7.14 16.77
C SER A 437 -12.44 -5.85 17.55
N GLU A 438 -13.45 -5.83 18.43
CA GLU A 438 -13.70 -4.71 19.34
C GLU A 438 -12.55 -4.52 20.35
N HIS A 439 -12.08 -5.61 20.98
CA HIS A 439 -10.91 -5.54 21.87
C HIS A 439 -9.65 -5.07 21.12
N GLN A 440 -9.44 -5.53 19.89
CA GLN A 440 -8.34 -5.07 19.04
C GLN A 440 -8.44 -3.57 18.73
N ALA A 441 -9.64 -3.04 18.45
CA ALA A 441 -9.85 -1.61 18.22
C ALA A 441 -9.50 -0.76 19.46
N GLN A 442 -9.81 -1.25 20.66
CA GLN A 442 -9.47 -0.59 21.93
C GLN A 442 -7.95 -0.57 22.17
N GLU A 443 -7.25 -1.68 21.93
CA GLU A 443 -5.79 -1.76 22.04
C GLU A 443 -5.09 -0.83 21.03
N ILE A 444 -5.59 -0.72 19.79
CA ILE A 444 -5.05 0.19 18.77
C ILE A 444 -5.24 1.66 19.19
N ALA A 445 -6.37 2.02 19.79
CA ALA A 445 -6.60 3.36 20.31
C ALA A 445 -5.66 3.70 21.49
N GLY A 446 -5.42 2.73 22.38
CA GLY A 446 -4.44 2.84 23.46
C GLY A 446 -3.01 3.03 22.93
N ALA A 447 -2.59 2.18 22.00
CA ALA A 447 -1.29 2.28 21.34
C ALA A 447 -1.10 3.62 20.62
N SER A 448 -2.09 4.08 19.86
CA SER A 448 -2.07 5.36 19.15
C SER A 448 -1.92 6.55 20.11
N THR A 449 -2.54 6.48 21.29
CA THR A 449 -2.38 7.49 22.34
C THR A 449 -0.95 7.49 22.89
N ALA A 450 -0.42 6.32 23.25
CA ALA A 450 0.96 6.18 23.75
C ALA A 450 2.01 6.64 22.72
N ILE A 451 1.81 6.39 21.43
CA ILE A 451 2.71 6.86 20.36
C ILE A 451 2.70 8.39 20.25
N ASN A 452 1.54 9.04 20.41
CA ASN A 452 1.46 10.50 20.44
C ASN A 452 2.15 11.09 21.68
N GLU A 453 2.04 10.47 22.85
CA GLU A 453 2.79 10.85 24.05
C GLU A 453 4.31 10.68 23.86
N ILE A 454 4.73 9.60 23.22
CA ILE A 454 6.14 9.38 22.84
C ILE A 454 6.63 10.48 21.89
N ALA A 455 5.86 10.85 20.86
CA ALA A 455 6.23 11.93 19.94
C ALA A 455 6.42 13.28 20.67
N GLN A 456 5.50 13.65 21.56
CA GLN A 456 5.62 14.87 22.38
C GLN A 456 6.83 14.82 23.33
N SER A 457 7.12 13.66 23.91
CA SER A 457 8.29 13.44 24.76
C SER A 457 9.59 13.61 23.98
N ILE A 458 9.65 13.10 22.74
CA ILE A 458 10.80 13.24 21.84
C ILE A 458 11.02 14.71 21.44
N ASP A 459 9.96 15.46 21.15
CA ASP A 459 10.07 16.89 20.86
C ASP A 459 10.62 17.67 22.07
N HIS A 460 10.20 17.32 23.29
CA HIS A 460 10.79 17.84 24.52
C HIS A 460 12.28 17.46 24.69
N VAL A 461 12.68 16.23 24.38
CA VAL A 461 14.10 15.82 24.40
C VAL A 461 14.92 16.62 23.38
N SER A 462 14.38 16.84 22.18
CA SER A 462 15.03 17.64 21.13
C SER A 462 15.21 19.10 21.55
N ALA A 463 14.20 19.71 22.17
CA ALA A 463 14.28 21.07 22.71
C ALA A 463 15.31 21.18 23.85
N ASN A 464 15.28 20.26 24.81
CA ASN A 464 16.24 20.22 25.92
C ASN A 464 17.67 19.99 25.42
N ALA A 465 17.86 19.20 24.35
CA ALA A 465 19.15 19.03 23.70
C ALA A 465 19.62 20.35 23.05
N ALA A 466 18.76 21.06 22.32
CA ALA A 466 19.11 22.35 21.73
C ALA A 466 19.57 23.38 22.79
N GLU A 467 18.84 23.51 23.90
CA GLU A 467 19.24 24.38 25.03
C GLU A 467 20.56 23.94 25.66
N SER A 468 20.74 22.63 25.88
CA SER A 468 21.97 22.08 26.46
C SER A 468 23.19 22.32 25.56
N ALA A 469 23.01 22.30 24.23
CA ALA A 469 24.06 22.61 23.28
C ALA A 469 24.47 24.10 23.35
N GLU A 470 23.50 25.01 23.49
CA GLU A 470 23.79 26.44 23.71
C GLU A 470 24.58 26.66 25.01
N VAL A 471 24.20 25.99 26.10
CA VAL A 471 24.92 26.06 27.39
C VAL A 471 26.35 25.50 27.26
N ALA A 472 26.54 24.40 26.53
CA ALA A 472 27.88 23.85 26.26
C ALA A 472 28.73 24.81 25.42
N GLN A 473 28.17 25.38 24.35
CA GLN A 473 28.84 26.37 23.49
C GLN A 473 29.24 27.63 24.28
N ARG A 474 28.37 28.10 25.18
CA ARG A 474 28.65 29.23 26.07
C ARG A 474 29.74 28.89 27.09
N SER A 475 29.81 27.65 27.56
CA SER A 475 30.84 27.16 28.47
C SER A 475 32.22 27.12 27.79
N VAL A 476 32.29 26.69 26.52
CA VAL A 476 33.50 26.82 25.67
C VAL A 476 33.96 28.28 25.63
N GLN A 477 33.07 29.22 25.30
CA GLN A 477 33.44 30.64 25.19
C GLN A 477 33.89 31.26 26.52
N ILE A 478 33.29 30.87 27.65
CA ILE A 478 33.72 31.31 28.98
C ILE A 478 35.11 30.73 29.32
N ALA A 479 35.38 29.46 28.98
CA ALA A 479 36.66 28.82 29.22
C ALA A 479 37.79 29.47 28.40
N THR A 480 37.57 29.71 27.09
CA THR A 480 38.52 30.41 26.21
C THR A 480 38.85 31.81 26.72
N ASN A 481 37.83 32.61 27.06
CA ASN A 481 38.02 33.94 27.64
C ASN A 481 38.79 33.90 28.98
N GLY A 482 38.53 32.87 29.81
CA GLY A 482 39.27 32.64 31.04
C GLY A 482 40.75 32.32 30.78
N ALA A 483 41.04 31.46 29.80
CA ALA A 483 42.40 31.07 29.43
C ALA A 483 43.21 32.29 28.94
N ASP A 484 42.61 33.18 28.15
CA ASP A 484 43.24 34.44 27.73
C ASP A 484 43.57 35.37 28.91
N VAL A 485 42.68 35.49 29.89
CA VAL A 485 42.93 36.28 31.11
C VAL A 485 44.05 35.67 31.96
N VAL A 486 44.12 34.33 32.03
CA VAL A 486 45.21 33.60 32.70
C VAL A 486 46.54 33.79 31.97
N ASN A 487 46.59 33.65 30.64
CA ASN A 487 47.79 33.86 29.83
C ASN A 487 48.36 35.27 30.03
N ARG A 488 47.51 36.31 29.98
CA ARG A 488 47.90 37.70 30.28
C ARG A 488 48.40 37.89 31.72
N SER A 489 47.92 37.08 32.66
CA SER A 489 48.41 37.10 34.04
C SER A 489 49.80 36.46 34.17
N ILE A 490 50.09 35.42 33.38
CA ILE A 490 51.42 34.79 33.29
C ILE A 490 52.43 35.78 32.68
N GLU A 491 52.09 36.46 31.58
CA GLU A 491 52.91 37.53 30.98
C GLU A 491 53.20 38.67 31.99
N GLY A 492 52.21 39.03 32.80
CA GLY A 492 52.36 39.99 33.89
C GLY A 492 53.36 39.52 34.96
N MET A 493 53.31 38.24 35.36
CA MET A 493 54.27 37.66 36.31
C MET A 493 55.69 37.57 35.74
N ASP A 494 55.84 37.23 34.46
CA ASP A 494 57.13 37.27 33.77
C ASP A 494 57.72 38.68 33.74
N THR A 495 56.91 39.69 33.45
CA THR A 495 57.30 41.12 33.49
C THR A 495 57.75 41.54 34.89
N ILE A 496 57.01 41.15 35.93
CA ILE A 496 57.37 41.42 37.33
C ILE A 496 58.71 40.73 37.69
N ARG A 497 58.91 39.48 37.26
CA ARG A 497 60.17 38.74 37.48
C ARG A 497 61.37 39.47 36.87
N GLU A 498 61.24 39.97 35.64
CA GLU A 498 62.30 40.74 34.98
C GLU A 498 62.62 42.04 35.73
N GLN A 499 61.60 42.79 36.16
CA GLN A 499 61.79 44.02 36.95
C GLN A 499 62.46 43.75 38.31
N ILE A 500 62.12 42.66 39.00
CA ILE A 500 62.78 42.26 40.25
C ILE A 500 64.26 41.90 39.99
N GLN A 501 64.55 41.14 38.92
CA GLN A 501 65.93 40.81 38.55
C GLN A 501 66.75 42.05 38.18
N GLU A 502 66.17 43.01 37.46
CA GLU A 502 66.86 44.27 37.15
C GLU A 502 67.13 45.11 38.41
N THR A 503 66.15 45.17 39.31
CA THR A 503 66.28 45.90 40.57
C THR A 503 67.31 45.24 41.49
N SER A 504 67.35 43.90 41.57
CA SER A 504 68.39 43.16 42.29
C SER A 504 69.79 43.45 41.74
N LYS A 505 69.97 43.53 40.40
CA LYS A 505 71.22 43.97 39.77
C LYS A 505 71.58 45.43 40.08
N ARG A 506 70.60 46.31 40.32
CA ARG A 506 70.84 47.71 40.76
C ARG A 506 71.28 47.76 42.22
N ILE A 507 70.63 46.98 43.11
CA ILE A 507 70.99 46.92 44.53
C ILE A 507 72.34 46.24 44.77
N LYS A 508 72.67 45.15 44.06
CA LYS A 508 74.01 44.51 44.17
C LYS A 508 75.14 45.50 43.83
N ARG A 509 74.99 46.30 42.77
CA ARG A 509 75.93 47.40 42.43
C ARG A 509 75.99 48.51 43.47
N LEU A 510 74.88 48.82 44.16
CA LEU A 510 74.87 49.78 45.27
C LEU A 510 75.61 49.21 46.49
N GLY A 511 75.47 47.91 46.78
CA GLY A 511 76.24 47.22 47.81
C GLY A 511 77.75 47.21 47.52
N GLU A 512 78.14 46.89 46.28
CA GLU A 512 79.53 46.98 45.80
C GLU A 512 80.09 48.41 45.97
N SER A 513 79.34 49.42 45.55
CA SER A 513 79.72 50.84 45.69
C SER A 513 79.84 51.25 47.17
N SER A 514 78.96 50.74 48.03
CA SER A 514 79.01 50.99 49.48
C SER A 514 80.18 50.28 50.15
N GLN A 515 80.62 49.13 49.63
CA GLN A 515 81.85 48.47 50.08
C GLN A 515 83.10 49.28 49.70
N GLU A 516 83.13 49.83 48.48
CA GLU A 516 84.22 50.70 48.03
C GLU A 516 84.31 51.99 48.88
N ILE A 517 83.17 52.63 49.15
CA ILE A 517 83.10 53.78 50.07
C ILE A 517 83.57 53.38 51.48
N GLY A 518 83.18 52.21 51.99
CA GLY A 518 83.64 51.72 53.30
C GLY A 518 85.16 51.58 53.39
N ASN A 519 85.79 51.04 52.34
CA ASN A 519 87.25 50.93 52.25
C ASN A 519 87.92 52.32 52.24
N ILE A 520 87.35 53.29 51.51
CA ILE A 520 87.85 54.67 51.48
C ILE A 520 87.71 55.34 52.86
N VAL A 521 86.58 55.16 53.55
CA VAL A 521 86.33 55.74 54.88
C VAL A 521 87.29 55.16 55.93
N SER A 522 87.59 53.86 55.87
CA SER A 522 88.64 53.24 56.71
C SER A 522 90.00 53.89 56.47
N LEU A 523 90.41 54.08 55.20
CA LEU A 523 91.67 54.73 54.85
C LEU A 523 91.73 56.19 55.34
N ILE A 524 90.63 56.95 55.25
CA ILE A 524 90.57 58.33 55.77
C ILE A 524 90.67 58.31 57.31
N ASN A 525 90.07 57.33 57.99
CA ASN A 525 90.23 57.18 59.44
C ASN A 525 91.69 56.89 59.82
N ASP A 526 92.37 55.98 59.11
CA ASP A 526 93.78 55.68 59.32
C ASP A 526 94.67 56.92 59.09
N ILE A 527 94.36 57.73 58.08
CA ILE A 527 95.03 59.01 57.81
C ILE A 527 94.75 60.02 58.93
N ALA A 528 93.52 60.09 59.46
CA ALA A 528 93.17 60.97 60.58
C ALA A 528 93.92 60.56 61.86
N ASP A 529 93.98 59.27 62.18
CA ASP A 529 94.73 58.74 63.33
C ASP A 529 96.25 58.99 63.17
N GLN A 530 96.82 58.79 61.98
CA GLN A 530 98.22 59.17 61.70
C GLN A 530 98.45 60.68 61.83
N THR A 531 97.53 61.51 61.35
CA THR A 531 97.60 62.97 61.46
C THR A 531 97.52 63.42 62.92
N ASN A 532 96.68 62.77 63.73
CA ASN A 532 96.56 62.99 65.17
C ASN A 532 97.88 62.67 65.89
N ILE A 533 98.52 61.53 65.57
CA ILE A 533 99.84 61.15 66.10
C ILE A 533 100.94 62.14 65.67
N LEU A 534 100.93 62.58 64.41
CA LEU A 534 101.88 63.58 63.90
C LEU A 534 101.70 64.93 64.59
N ALA A 535 100.45 65.37 64.80
CA ALA A 535 100.12 66.60 65.50
C ALA A 535 100.55 66.57 66.97
N LEU A 536 100.26 65.47 67.68
CA LEU A 536 100.70 65.26 69.06
C LEU A 536 102.24 65.28 69.18
N ASN A 537 102.94 64.61 68.27
CA ASN A 537 104.41 64.66 68.20
C ASN A 537 104.92 66.09 67.94
N ALA A 538 104.27 66.85 67.06
CA ALA A 538 104.61 68.25 66.80
C ALA A 538 104.35 69.16 68.02
N ALA A 539 103.25 68.95 68.75
CA ALA A 539 102.93 69.68 69.98
C ALA A 539 103.95 69.40 71.09
N ILE A 540 104.38 68.14 71.25
CA ILE A 540 105.46 67.75 72.18
C ILE A 540 106.78 68.46 71.81
N GLN A 541 107.18 68.42 70.55
CA GLN A 541 108.41 69.09 70.07
C GLN A 541 108.32 70.62 70.24
N ALA A 542 107.17 71.23 69.96
CA ALA A 542 106.94 72.66 70.15
C ALA A 542 107.00 73.06 71.63
N SER A 543 106.47 72.23 72.54
CA SER A 543 106.57 72.41 73.99
C SER A 543 108.02 72.31 74.49
N MET A 544 108.82 71.39 73.94
CA MET A 544 110.26 71.29 74.24
C MET A 544 111.08 72.50 73.74
N ALA A 545 110.62 73.21 72.71
CA ALA A 545 111.28 74.41 72.19
C ALA A 545 110.96 75.71 72.97
N GLY A 546 110.13 75.64 74.01
CA GLY A 546 109.81 76.78 74.88
C GLY A 546 109.15 77.96 74.15
N GLU A 547 109.53 79.20 74.52
CA GLU A 547 108.95 80.42 73.92
C GLU A 547 109.12 80.49 72.38
N ALA A 548 110.17 79.88 71.81
CA ALA A 548 110.37 79.84 70.36
C ALA A 548 109.39 78.87 69.64
N GLY A 549 108.89 77.84 70.33
CA GLY A 549 107.95 76.87 69.78
C GLY A 549 106.48 77.27 69.86
N ARG A 550 106.16 78.35 70.57
CA ARG A 550 104.78 78.73 70.95
C ARG A 550 103.82 78.91 69.78
N GLY A 551 104.29 79.45 68.65
CA GLY A 551 103.48 79.56 67.42
C GLY A 551 103.22 78.21 66.73
N PHE A 552 104.19 77.29 66.80
CA PHE A 552 104.06 75.93 66.27
C PHE A 552 103.12 75.07 67.14
N ALA A 553 103.14 75.26 68.47
CA ALA A 553 102.26 74.54 69.39
C ALA A 553 100.77 74.79 69.08
N VAL A 554 100.38 76.06 68.85
CA VAL A 554 98.99 76.41 68.51
C VAL A 554 98.54 75.79 67.17
N VAL A 555 99.44 75.71 66.19
CA VAL A 555 99.15 75.04 64.92
C VAL A 555 99.03 73.53 65.11
N ALA A 556 99.89 72.92 65.93
CA ALA A 556 99.83 71.50 66.24
C ALA A 556 98.53 71.13 66.97
N ASP A 557 98.12 71.89 67.98
CA ASP A 557 96.85 71.70 68.70
C ASP A 557 95.63 71.80 67.76
N GLU A 558 95.61 72.76 66.83
CA GLU A 558 94.49 72.91 65.88
C GLU A 558 94.48 71.80 64.82
N VAL A 559 95.65 71.31 64.38
CA VAL A 559 95.75 70.12 63.52
C VAL A 559 95.30 68.85 64.26
N GLN A 560 95.67 68.70 65.54
CA GLN A 560 95.19 67.59 66.38
C GLN A 560 93.66 67.62 66.49
N ARG A 561 93.09 68.78 66.83
CA ARG A 561 91.64 68.99 66.93
C ARG A 561 90.91 68.77 65.60
N LEU A 562 91.55 69.11 64.48
CA LEU A 562 91.01 68.82 63.14
C LEU A 562 91.05 67.32 62.84
N ALA A 563 92.13 66.62 63.22
CA ALA A 563 92.27 65.17 63.06
C ALA A 563 91.23 64.40 63.90
N GLU A 564 91.07 64.75 65.18
CA GLU A 564 90.03 64.18 66.06
C GLU A 564 88.61 64.41 65.51
N ARG A 565 88.32 65.62 64.99
CA ARG A 565 87.04 65.90 64.32
C ARG A 565 86.86 65.10 63.04
N SER A 566 87.93 64.86 62.28
CA SER A 566 87.92 64.08 61.06
C SER A 566 87.65 62.61 61.35
N ALA A 567 88.35 62.03 62.34
CA ALA A 567 88.16 60.66 62.83
C ALA A 567 86.72 60.44 63.38
N SER A 568 86.18 61.43 64.11
CA SER A 568 84.80 61.38 64.58
C SER A 568 83.78 61.39 63.42
N ALA A 569 84.04 62.20 62.39
CA ALA A 569 83.18 62.27 61.20
C ALA A 569 83.29 61.00 60.33
N THR A 570 84.49 60.45 60.10
CA THR A 570 84.67 59.17 59.38
C THR A 570 83.95 58.04 60.09
N LYS A 571 83.99 57.98 61.42
CA LYS A 571 83.29 56.93 62.20
C LYS A 571 81.76 57.02 62.12
N GLN A 572 81.21 58.23 61.97
CA GLN A 572 79.78 58.41 61.68
C GLN A 572 79.44 57.93 60.26
N ILE A 573 80.29 58.25 59.27
CA ILE A 573 80.13 57.79 57.89
C ILE A 573 80.29 56.26 57.80
N GLU A 574 81.25 55.66 58.50
CA GLU A 574 81.46 54.21 58.60
C GLU A 574 80.19 53.51 59.11
N THR A 575 79.58 54.07 60.15
CA THR A 575 78.31 53.56 60.70
C THR A 575 77.18 53.63 59.66
N LEU A 576 77.03 54.77 58.97
CA LEU A 576 76.04 54.94 57.89
C LEU A 576 76.27 53.96 56.73
N VAL A 577 77.50 53.80 56.28
CA VAL A 577 77.89 52.87 55.21
C VAL A 577 77.58 51.43 55.61
N LYS A 578 77.85 51.05 56.87
CA LYS A 578 77.55 49.72 57.39
C LYS A 578 76.03 49.45 57.50
N THR A 579 75.24 50.47 57.82
CA THR A 579 73.77 50.38 57.72
C THR A 579 73.36 50.17 56.26
N ILE A 580 73.84 50.96 55.31
CA ILE A 580 73.53 50.80 53.88
C ILE A 580 73.94 49.40 53.36
N GLN A 581 75.08 48.86 53.78
CA GLN A 581 75.51 47.49 53.44
C GLN A 581 74.55 46.43 54.00
N THR A 582 74.06 46.60 55.24
CA THR A 582 73.05 45.73 55.84
C THR A 582 71.73 45.81 55.08
N ASP A 583 71.20 47.02 54.89
CA ASP A 583 69.92 47.28 54.22
C ASP A 583 69.91 46.78 52.77
N THR A 584 71.02 46.97 52.04
CA THR A 584 71.16 46.47 50.64
C THR A 584 71.23 44.94 50.58
N ASN A 585 71.88 44.29 51.55
CA ASN A 585 71.90 42.83 51.64
C ASN A 585 70.51 42.26 52.00
N GLU A 586 69.80 42.85 52.95
CA GLU A 586 68.41 42.48 53.28
C GLU A 586 67.47 42.67 52.08
N ALA A 587 67.63 43.77 51.34
CA ALA A 587 66.84 44.02 50.12
C ALA A 587 67.12 43.00 49.01
N VAL A 588 68.37 42.53 48.85
CA VAL A 588 68.69 41.43 47.92
C VAL A 588 68.01 40.13 48.32
N ILE A 589 68.07 39.75 49.60
CA ILE A 589 67.41 38.53 50.11
C ILE A 589 65.89 38.62 49.89
N SER A 590 65.30 39.78 50.19
CA SER A 590 63.87 40.04 49.95
C SER A 590 63.50 39.92 48.46
N MET A 591 64.35 40.39 47.54
CA MET A 591 64.12 40.23 46.10
C MET A 591 64.27 38.79 45.61
N GLU A 592 65.21 38.02 46.14
CA GLU A 592 65.36 36.60 45.82
C GLU A 592 64.13 35.80 46.31
N GLN A 593 63.63 36.09 47.52
CA GLN A 593 62.41 35.50 48.06
C GLN A 593 61.15 35.91 47.26
N THR A 594 61.02 37.19 46.89
CA THR A 594 59.92 37.69 46.03
C THR A 594 59.96 37.05 44.64
N THR A 595 61.15 36.82 44.08
CA THR A 595 61.31 36.11 42.80
C THR A 595 60.76 34.69 42.88
N SER A 596 61.01 33.98 43.99
CA SER A 596 60.44 32.64 44.23
C SER A 596 58.90 32.65 44.28
N GLU A 597 58.31 33.64 44.97
CA GLU A 597 56.86 33.79 45.05
C GLU A 597 56.22 34.14 43.69
N VAL A 598 56.86 34.98 42.88
CA VAL A 598 56.39 35.29 41.52
C VAL A 598 56.44 34.06 40.60
N VAL A 599 57.50 33.24 40.69
CA VAL A 599 57.58 31.96 39.95
C VAL A 599 56.50 30.99 40.43
N ARG A 600 56.23 30.92 41.74
CA ARG A 600 55.14 30.11 42.31
C ARG A 600 53.77 30.57 41.82
N GLY A 601 53.54 31.89 41.76
CA GLY A 601 52.32 32.50 41.21
C GLY A 601 52.13 32.22 39.72
N ALA A 602 53.20 32.32 38.92
CA ALA A 602 53.16 31.99 37.49
C ALA A 602 52.82 30.51 37.23
N ASN A 603 53.36 29.59 38.04
CA ASN A 603 53.03 28.16 37.95
C ASN A 603 51.56 27.90 38.32
N LEU A 604 51.05 28.49 39.42
CA LEU A 604 49.64 28.36 39.79
C LEU A 604 48.68 28.93 38.73
N ALA A 605 49.05 30.04 38.10
CA ALA A 605 48.30 30.58 36.96
C ALA A 605 48.33 29.60 35.77
N LYS A 606 49.48 29.03 35.45
CA LYS A 606 49.61 28.02 34.38
C LYS A 606 48.74 26.78 34.64
N ASP A 607 48.72 26.27 35.87
CA ASP A 607 47.88 25.13 36.24
C ASP A 607 46.38 25.45 36.07
N ALA A 608 45.95 26.65 36.43
CA ALA A 608 44.59 27.14 36.17
C ALA A 608 44.29 27.26 34.66
N GLY A 609 45.28 27.64 33.84
CA GLY A 609 45.16 27.67 32.38
C GLY A 609 44.94 26.27 31.77
N VAL A 610 45.66 25.26 32.26
CA VAL A 610 45.47 23.85 31.84
C VAL A 610 44.06 23.36 32.20
N ALA A 611 43.56 23.67 33.39
CA ALA A 611 42.20 23.30 33.79
C ALA A 611 41.11 23.96 32.92
N LEU A 612 41.35 25.18 32.43
CA LEU A 612 40.44 25.87 31.51
C LEU A 612 40.44 25.25 30.11
N ASP A 613 41.60 24.81 29.61
CA ASP A 613 41.71 24.08 28.33
C ASP A 613 41.04 22.69 28.39
N GLU A 614 41.12 22.01 29.53
CA GLU A 614 40.37 20.78 29.79
C GLU A 614 38.84 21.04 29.79
N ILE A 615 38.37 22.10 30.45
CA ILE A 615 36.95 22.51 30.42
C ILE A 615 36.51 22.85 28.99
N GLN A 616 37.33 23.54 28.21
CA GLN A 616 37.06 23.85 26.80
C GLN A 616 36.88 22.57 25.97
N THR A 617 37.79 21.61 26.14
CA THR A 617 37.79 20.32 25.44
C THR A 617 36.55 19.49 25.81
N VAL A 618 36.25 19.35 27.11
CA VAL A 618 35.09 18.61 27.62
C VAL A 618 33.78 19.27 27.15
N SER A 619 33.68 20.59 27.20
CA SER A 619 32.47 21.32 26.75
C SER A 619 32.26 21.21 25.24
N THR A 620 33.33 21.17 24.44
CA THR A 620 33.25 20.96 22.98
C THR A 620 32.76 19.55 22.66
N ASN A 621 33.30 18.53 23.34
CA ASN A 621 32.85 17.15 23.19
C ASN A 621 31.38 16.98 23.63
N LEU A 622 30.97 17.65 24.71
CA LEU A 622 29.60 17.68 25.20
C LEU A 622 28.64 18.28 24.17
N ALA A 623 28.99 19.41 23.53
CA ALA A 623 28.19 20.00 22.46
C ALA A 623 27.99 19.03 21.27
N GLY A 624 29.06 18.31 20.88
CA GLY A 624 28.98 17.27 19.84
C GLY A 624 28.07 16.09 20.22
N LEU A 625 28.18 15.57 21.44
CA LEU A 625 27.31 14.52 21.98
C LEU A 625 25.83 14.94 21.99
N ILE A 626 25.55 16.18 22.39
CA ILE A 626 24.20 16.73 22.43
C ILE A 626 23.63 16.92 21.00
N GLY A 627 24.46 17.29 20.02
CA GLY A 627 24.09 17.29 18.61
C GLY A 627 23.62 15.92 18.13
N SER A 628 24.35 14.86 18.46
CA SER A 628 23.95 13.47 18.17
C SER A 628 22.65 13.04 18.87
N ILE A 629 22.38 13.54 20.08
CA ILE A 629 21.10 13.31 20.79
C ILE A 629 19.95 14.01 20.04
N SER A 630 20.13 15.26 19.62
CA SER A 630 19.10 16.00 18.86
C SER A 630 18.78 15.31 17.52
N GLU A 631 19.79 14.82 16.81
CA GLU A 631 19.56 14.09 15.55
C GLU A 631 18.88 12.73 15.79
N SER A 632 19.29 12.00 16.83
CA SER A 632 18.62 10.76 17.24
C SER A 632 17.16 10.99 17.63
N ALA A 633 16.85 12.11 18.30
CA ALA A 633 15.49 12.50 18.64
C ALA A 633 14.65 12.78 17.38
N LYS A 634 15.17 13.50 16.38
CA LYS A 634 14.45 13.71 15.10
C LYS A 634 14.12 12.38 14.40
N LEU A 635 15.07 11.45 14.34
CA LEU A 635 14.86 10.13 13.75
C LEU A 635 13.78 9.32 14.52
N GLN A 636 13.76 9.42 15.85
CA GLN A 636 12.71 8.81 16.67
C GLN A 636 11.35 9.49 16.46
N SER A 637 11.29 10.82 16.30
CA SER A 637 10.03 11.55 16.04
C SER A 637 9.43 11.14 14.68
N ALA A 638 10.26 11.06 13.63
CA ALA A 638 9.84 10.53 12.33
C ALA A 638 9.36 9.07 12.42
N SER A 639 10.04 8.24 13.21
CA SER A 639 9.64 6.85 13.46
C SER A 639 8.30 6.75 14.19
N ALA A 640 8.08 7.58 15.23
CA ALA A 640 6.81 7.65 15.94
C ALA A 640 5.66 8.07 15.00
N GLY A 641 5.89 9.05 14.12
CA GLY A 641 4.94 9.44 13.07
C GLY A 641 4.58 8.28 12.12
N HIS A 642 5.57 7.49 11.70
CA HIS A 642 5.32 6.28 10.89
C HIS A 642 4.52 5.21 11.65
N ILE A 643 4.81 4.97 12.94
CA ILE A 643 4.04 4.00 13.74
C ILE A 643 2.61 4.50 13.96
N ALA A 644 2.40 5.80 14.21
CA ALA A 644 1.07 6.39 14.33
C ALA A 644 0.24 6.23 13.05
N ASN A 645 0.84 6.49 11.87
CA ASN A 645 0.19 6.23 10.59
C ASN A 645 -0.11 4.73 10.38
N THR A 646 0.79 3.85 10.84
CA THR A 646 0.57 2.40 10.79
C THR A 646 -0.61 1.98 11.66
N MET A 647 -0.76 2.54 12.87
CA MET A 647 -1.92 2.27 13.73
C MET A 647 -3.24 2.72 13.08
N ASN A 648 -3.27 3.86 12.37
CA ASN A 648 -4.46 4.27 11.62
C ASN A 648 -4.85 3.23 10.55
N VAL A 649 -3.87 2.69 9.80
CA VAL A 649 -4.11 1.63 8.80
C VAL A 649 -4.60 0.34 9.46
N VAL A 650 -4.03 -0.07 10.60
CA VAL A 650 -4.50 -1.23 11.34
C VAL A 650 -5.93 -1.00 11.85
N GLN A 651 -6.28 0.21 12.31
CA GLN A 651 -7.63 0.54 12.74
C GLN A 651 -8.66 0.51 11.59
N GLU A 652 -8.26 0.93 10.39
CA GLU A 652 -9.09 0.77 9.19
C GLU A 652 -9.32 -0.72 8.87
N ILE A 653 -8.27 -1.53 8.89
CA ILE A 653 -8.36 -2.99 8.68
C ILE A 653 -9.25 -3.65 9.75
N THR A 654 -9.13 -3.27 11.02
CA THR A 654 -10.02 -3.75 12.09
C THR A 654 -11.47 -3.35 11.85
N SER A 655 -11.74 -2.11 11.42
CA SER A 655 -13.09 -1.65 11.06
C SER A 655 -13.68 -2.45 9.89
N GLN A 656 -12.91 -2.69 8.83
CA GLN A 656 -13.30 -3.53 7.69
C GLN A 656 -13.55 -4.99 8.13
N THR A 657 -12.71 -5.54 9.01
CA THR A 657 -12.84 -6.90 9.58
C THR A 657 -14.13 -7.04 10.39
N THR A 658 -14.46 -6.05 11.23
CA THR A 658 -15.73 -5.99 11.97
C THR A 658 -16.92 -5.95 11.01
N GLY A 659 -16.85 -5.16 9.94
CA GLY A 659 -17.89 -5.11 8.90
C GLY A 659 -18.11 -6.47 8.22
N ALA A 660 -17.03 -7.09 7.73
CA ALA A 660 -17.07 -8.41 7.09
C ALA A 660 -17.57 -9.52 8.05
N THR A 661 -17.29 -9.37 9.35
CA THR A 661 -17.79 -10.27 10.40
C THR A 661 -19.31 -10.16 10.55
N PHE A 662 -19.88 -8.94 10.51
CA PHE A 662 -21.34 -8.76 10.50
C PHE A 662 -22.02 -9.30 9.23
N ASP A 663 -21.41 -9.09 8.06
CA ASP A 663 -21.94 -9.65 6.81
C ASP A 663 -21.88 -11.19 6.81
N THR A 664 -20.82 -11.77 7.37
CA THR A 664 -20.70 -13.23 7.56
C THR A 664 -21.77 -13.76 8.50
N ALA A 665 -22.01 -13.10 9.66
CA ALA A 665 -23.08 -13.48 10.58
C ALA A 665 -24.46 -13.48 9.90
N ARG A 666 -24.72 -12.48 9.05
CA ARG A 666 -25.95 -12.39 8.26
C ARG A 666 -26.09 -13.55 7.28
N SER A 667 -25.05 -13.83 6.49
CA SER A 667 -25.06 -14.94 5.52
C SER A 667 -25.21 -16.30 6.21
N VAL A 668 -24.60 -16.50 7.37
CA VAL A 668 -24.74 -17.71 8.19
C VAL A 668 -26.16 -17.86 8.73
N SER A 669 -26.79 -16.76 9.17
CA SER A 669 -28.21 -16.77 9.59
C SER A 669 -29.16 -17.08 8.42
N GLU A 670 -28.90 -16.53 7.23
CA GLU A 670 -29.68 -16.84 6.02
C GLU A 670 -29.50 -18.31 5.60
N LEU A 671 -28.30 -18.87 5.68
CA LEU A 671 -28.03 -20.31 5.45
C LEU A 671 -28.73 -21.22 6.47
N ALA A 672 -28.75 -20.85 7.75
CA ALA A 672 -29.46 -21.60 8.79
C ALA A 672 -30.97 -21.65 8.51
N ASN A 673 -31.56 -20.51 8.11
CA ASN A 673 -32.97 -20.45 7.70
C ASN A 673 -33.25 -21.28 6.44
N MET A 674 -32.33 -21.30 5.46
CA MET A 674 -32.45 -22.14 4.26
C MET A 674 -32.36 -23.64 4.59
N ALA A 675 -31.47 -24.05 5.50
CA ALA A 675 -31.36 -25.44 5.94
C ALA A 675 -32.62 -25.90 6.70
N ASP A 676 -33.20 -25.04 7.54
CA ASP A 676 -34.45 -25.35 8.23
C ASP A 676 -35.64 -25.44 7.25
N ALA A 677 -35.70 -24.55 6.26
CA ALA A 677 -36.70 -24.62 5.20
C ALA A 677 -36.55 -25.87 4.32
N LEU A 678 -35.32 -26.31 4.03
CA LEU A 678 -35.06 -27.55 3.27
C LEU A 678 -35.52 -28.77 4.07
N ARG A 679 -35.20 -28.82 5.37
CA ARG A 679 -35.66 -29.85 6.32
C ARG A 679 -37.18 -29.89 6.41
N GLN A 680 -37.84 -28.74 6.53
CA GLN A 680 -39.29 -28.65 6.59
C GLN A 680 -39.96 -29.03 5.25
N SER A 681 -39.32 -28.77 4.11
CA SER A 681 -39.82 -29.19 2.80
C SER A 681 -39.77 -30.71 2.58
N VAL A 682 -39.04 -31.46 3.41
CA VAL A 682 -39.01 -32.93 3.35
C VAL A 682 -39.66 -33.61 4.56
N SER A 683 -40.02 -32.87 5.62
CA SER A 683 -40.65 -33.45 6.82
C SER A 683 -42.06 -33.99 6.60
N ASP A 684 -42.72 -33.59 5.50
CA ASP A 684 -44.03 -34.10 5.11
C ASP A 684 -43.94 -35.54 4.55
N PHE A 685 -42.74 -35.99 4.13
CA PHE A 685 -42.53 -37.37 3.72
C PHE A 685 -42.28 -38.27 4.95
N LYS A 686 -43.14 -39.27 5.16
CA LYS A 686 -42.94 -40.24 6.23
C LYS A 686 -41.98 -41.34 5.78
N LEU A 687 -40.87 -41.48 6.49
CA LEU A 687 -39.98 -42.64 6.38
C LEU A 687 -40.46 -43.76 7.33
N PRO A 688 -40.15 -45.03 7.04
CA PRO A 688 -40.31 -46.11 8.01
C PRO A 688 -39.41 -45.91 9.24
N GLU A 689 -39.88 -46.33 10.43
CA GLU A 689 -39.12 -46.33 11.70
C GLU A 689 -37.93 -47.32 11.72
#